data_AF-A0A6P2A032-F1
#
_entry.id   AF-A0A6P2A032-F1
#
_cell.length_a   1.000
_cell.length_b   1.000
_cell.length_c   1.000
_cell.angle_alpha   90.00
_cell.angle_beta   90.00
_cell.angle_gamma   90.00
#
_symmetry.space_group_name_H-M   'P 1'
#
loop_
_entity.id
_entity.type
_entity.pdbx_description
1 polymer ?
#
loop_
_entity_poly.entity_id
_entity_poly.type
_entity_poly.pdbx_seq_one_letter_code
_entity_poly.pdbx_strand_id
1 'polypeptide(L)'
;MLTKQCQEKITSLQQNLKREISKISGGSEINVIKHICINNLKSKLERLEEIHKLLSIEKYKIVFIGTIGEGKTTAICHLFNLISDFKVSKTINKKTKDVIETQELLSTGSGKSTICEVIIKAAEKTYIEIDPYTVDEMENLIFDFCDSIVNKDNPQSENKIIISQEIERAIRNVTQLKIISRSVANGGKTKNIRIDTAKGLFEESGEDVLKKTALNNANLESRTTTKIEFDNKTNEQEWIKNTFAAINNVQLKEFAIPSKIYLYVSYDILSGSNLSQFDSVVDTKGLDENPIRKDLQKYIDSQDTICLFVTPFSSAPEANITKLMGYHLTSKSKEFHHRFVTLVLPRKNEPEKVHGSDGDRDLGIQIRQEEVQSTFKNLNLEFFQDNILFYDALRYYRDDIVKLNENYDEEDVQADKNEFIEAIAGVVERRPNNLLDEIKNIRESFETIKNGNALTDSENTAIESAIEKINNLRDLSKRVPSFVYEDFINKYLEYYHTTYPAWNTKHAIHRHFGYYDPRDIDIYYDAKVVAEGTNEDEMLKKFTRDVKQELENILSELTSVNESLKTLIPELIKEFYALYDDFVTQVGEEIDNKLKSKLSPPISPSEDSEFWKALIAEKGKERKKGETFTGNVCEIFKRELEFETNLNKFFQNTTEEHWKKLVIKILKFFGQ
;
A
#
# COMPACT_ATOMS: atom_id res chain seq x y z
N MET A 1 22.09 -1.98 -17.45
CA MET A 1 21.88 -2.71 -18.74
C MET A 1 22.61 -4.03 -18.71
N LEU A 2 21.94 -5.16 -19.03
CA LEU A 2 22.65 -6.43 -19.20
C LEU A 2 23.48 -6.42 -20.47
N THR A 3 24.70 -6.94 -20.38
CA THR A 3 25.46 -7.27 -21.57
C THR A 3 24.77 -8.41 -22.32
N LYS A 4 24.73 -8.33 -23.65
CA LYS A 4 24.22 -9.40 -24.54
C LYS A 4 24.80 -10.78 -24.18
N GLN A 5 26.07 -10.80 -23.75
CA GLN A 5 26.77 -12.00 -23.29
C GLN A 5 26.18 -12.62 -22.01
N CYS A 6 25.61 -11.81 -21.10
CA CYS A 6 24.96 -12.31 -19.90
C CYS A 6 23.61 -12.97 -20.23
N GLN A 7 22.81 -12.36 -21.10
CA GLN A 7 21.55 -12.94 -21.60
C GLN A 7 21.79 -14.31 -22.27
N GLU A 8 22.79 -14.40 -23.15
CA GLU A 8 23.16 -15.66 -23.81
C GLU A 8 23.53 -16.77 -22.79
N LYS A 9 24.27 -16.42 -21.73
CA LYS A 9 24.65 -17.36 -20.65
C LYS A 9 23.43 -17.86 -19.86
N ILE A 10 22.48 -16.97 -19.54
CA ILE A 10 21.23 -17.32 -18.84
C ILE A 10 20.40 -18.26 -19.70
N THR A 11 20.16 -17.90 -20.96
CA THR A 11 19.37 -18.73 -21.89
C THR A 11 20.00 -20.12 -22.10
N SER A 12 21.33 -20.21 -22.23
CA SER A 12 22.02 -21.49 -22.34
C SER A 12 21.84 -22.36 -21.09
N LEU A 13 21.93 -21.77 -19.89
CA LEU A 13 21.74 -22.50 -18.63
C LEU A 13 20.29 -22.98 -18.47
N GLN A 14 19.29 -22.15 -18.84
CA GLN A 14 17.87 -22.55 -18.86
C GLN A 14 17.64 -23.75 -19.79
N GLN A 15 18.24 -23.75 -20.98
CA GLN A 15 18.13 -24.87 -21.92
C GLN A 15 18.75 -26.16 -21.35
N ASN A 16 19.91 -26.04 -20.69
CA ASN A 16 20.57 -27.18 -20.07
C ASN A 16 19.74 -27.76 -18.92
N LEU A 17 19.18 -26.91 -18.05
CA LEU A 17 18.25 -27.32 -16.99
C LEU A 17 17.03 -28.04 -17.56
N LYS A 18 16.37 -27.47 -18.58
CA LYS A 18 15.20 -28.07 -19.24
C LYS A 18 15.51 -29.47 -19.80
N ARG A 19 16.66 -29.64 -20.45
CA ARG A 19 17.10 -30.94 -21.00
C ARG A 19 17.32 -31.98 -19.90
N GLU A 20 17.98 -31.61 -18.81
CA GLU A 20 18.26 -32.56 -17.72
C GLU A 20 16.97 -32.94 -16.98
N ILE A 21 16.05 -31.98 -16.75
CA ILE A 21 14.71 -32.25 -16.19
C ILE A 21 13.97 -33.27 -17.06
N SER A 22 13.91 -33.06 -18.38
CA SER A 22 13.26 -34.02 -19.30
C SER A 22 13.91 -35.40 -19.26
N LYS A 23 15.25 -35.47 -19.15
CA LYS A 23 15.99 -36.73 -19.07
C LYS A 23 15.65 -37.51 -17.78
N ILE A 24 15.61 -36.85 -16.62
CA ILE A 24 15.29 -37.50 -15.33
C ILE A 24 13.78 -37.86 -15.28
N SER A 25 12.92 -37.03 -15.88
CA SER A 25 11.46 -37.22 -15.89
C SER A 25 10.99 -38.30 -16.88
N GLY A 26 11.79 -38.61 -17.91
CA GLY A 26 11.49 -39.66 -18.89
C GLY A 26 11.69 -41.10 -18.39
N GLY A 27 12.16 -41.29 -17.15
CA GLY A 27 12.28 -42.61 -16.51
C GLY A 27 10.95 -43.08 -15.90
N SER A 28 10.71 -44.39 -15.86
CA SER A 28 9.40 -44.99 -15.57
C SER A 28 8.88 -44.89 -14.13
N GLU A 29 9.51 -44.13 -13.22
CA GLU A 29 8.99 -43.80 -11.88
C GLU A 29 9.86 -42.70 -11.21
N ILE A 30 9.22 -41.65 -10.66
CA ILE A 30 9.86 -40.52 -9.94
C ILE A 30 9.69 -40.75 -8.42
N ASN A 31 10.77 -41.12 -7.72
CA ASN A 31 10.81 -41.26 -6.26
C ASN A 31 11.31 -39.97 -5.58
N VAL A 32 11.31 -39.87 -4.23
CA VAL A 32 11.85 -38.73 -3.44
C VAL A 32 13.14 -38.19 -4.04
N ILE A 33 14.06 -39.07 -4.39
CA ILE A 33 15.41 -38.73 -4.82
C ILE A 33 15.38 -38.06 -6.20
N LYS A 34 14.67 -38.67 -7.16
CA LYS A 34 14.46 -38.08 -8.49
C LYS A 34 13.60 -36.82 -8.41
N HIS A 35 12.67 -36.77 -7.47
CA HIS A 35 11.82 -35.64 -7.21
C HIS A 35 12.60 -34.46 -6.63
N ILE A 36 13.47 -34.71 -5.64
CA ILE A 36 14.44 -33.77 -5.10
C ILE A 36 15.31 -33.23 -6.24
N CYS A 37 15.84 -34.10 -7.10
CA CYS A 37 16.64 -33.66 -8.24
C CYS A 37 15.81 -32.82 -9.23
N ILE A 38 14.64 -33.30 -9.67
CA ILE A 38 13.77 -32.61 -10.62
C ILE A 38 13.28 -31.28 -10.07
N ASN A 39 12.82 -31.22 -8.83
CA ASN A 39 12.32 -30.00 -8.21
C ASN A 39 13.44 -29.02 -7.91
N ASN A 40 14.62 -29.48 -7.48
CA ASN A 40 15.76 -28.59 -7.32
C ASN A 40 16.15 -27.97 -8.67
N LEU A 41 16.15 -28.75 -9.75
CA LEU A 41 16.37 -28.25 -11.11
C LEU A 41 15.23 -27.35 -11.62
N LYS A 42 13.96 -27.66 -11.31
CA LYS A 42 12.79 -26.84 -11.67
C LYS A 42 12.76 -25.52 -10.92
N SER A 43 12.94 -25.54 -9.60
CA SER A 43 13.06 -24.34 -8.76
C SER A 43 14.20 -23.45 -9.26
N LYS A 44 15.36 -24.03 -9.60
CA LYS A 44 16.45 -23.29 -10.26
C LYS A 44 16.07 -22.71 -11.60
N LEU A 45 15.31 -23.45 -12.41
CA LEU A 45 14.85 -22.98 -13.71
C LEU A 45 13.83 -21.84 -13.57
N GLU A 46 12.82 -22.00 -12.71
CA GLU A 46 11.81 -20.99 -12.39
C GLU A 46 12.48 -19.74 -11.84
N ARG A 47 13.41 -19.90 -10.90
CA ARG A 47 14.21 -18.81 -10.37
C ARG A 47 15.05 -18.14 -11.45
N LEU A 48 15.67 -18.89 -12.35
CA LEU A 48 16.44 -18.33 -13.46
C LEU A 48 15.55 -17.58 -14.48
N GLU A 49 14.32 -18.03 -14.70
CA GLU A 49 13.30 -17.32 -15.49
C GLU A 49 12.83 -16.04 -14.81
N GLU A 50 12.65 -16.06 -13.49
CA GLU A 50 12.36 -14.87 -12.68
C GLU A 50 13.53 -13.87 -12.74
N ILE A 51 14.75 -14.31 -12.45
CA ILE A 51 15.98 -13.51 -12.54
C ILE A 51 16.09 -12.86 -13.92
N HIS A 52 15.80 -13.60 -14.99
CA HIS A 52 15.81 -13.06 -16.34
C HIS A 52 14.79 -11.92 -16.52
N LYS A 53 13.57 -12.06 -15.98
CA LYS A 53 12.57 -10.98 -15.97
C LYS A 53 13.06 -9.77 -15.16
N LEU A 54 13.61 -9.98 -13.97
CA LEU A 54 14.11 -8.90 -13.11
C LEU A 54 15.24 -8.11 -13.78
N LEU A 55 16.14 -8.83 -14.44
CA LEU A 55 17.26 -8.28 -15.18
C LEU A 55 16.80 -7.52 -16.44
N SER A 56 15.63 -7.84 -17.00
CA SER A 56 15.04 -7.13 -18.15
C SER A 56 14.37 -5.80 -17.81
N ILE A 57 14.22 -5.46 -16.52
CA ILE A 57 13.63 -4.19 -16.10
C ILE A 57 14.59 -3.05 -16.43
N GLU A 58 14.20 -2.18 -17.36
CA GLU A 58 15.02 -1.04 -17.78
C GLU A 58 14.85 0.18 -16.88
N LYS A 59 13.60 0.46 -16.48
CA LYS A 59 13.25 1.59 -15.62
C LYS A 59 12.27 1.15 -14.55
N TYR A 60 12.42 1.76 -13.37
CA TYR A 60 11.62 1.46 -12.20
C TYR A 60 10.62 2.57 -11.92
N LYS A 61 9.51 2.22 -11.29
CA LYS A 61 8.58 3.16 -10.67
C LYS A 61 9.11 3.54 -9.29
N ILE A 62 9.11 4.82 -8.96
CA ILE A 62 9.48 5.32 -7.63
C ILE A 62 8.20 5.73 -6.90
N VAL A 63 7.85 5.02 -5.84
CA VAL A 63 6.55 5.19 -5.15
C VAL A 63 6.76 5.74 -3.75
N PHE A 64 6.25 6.94 -3.48
CA PHE A 64 6.36 7.60 -2.18
C PHE A 64 5.14 7.25 -1.32
N ILE A 65 5.35 6.49 -0.25
CA ILE A 65 4.31 5.99 0.66
C ILE A 65 4.53 6.60 2.04
N GLY A 66 3.52 7.23 2.63
CA GLY A 66 3.64 7.77 3.99
C GLY A 66 2.45 8.59 4.45
N THR A 67 2.45 8.96 5.72
CA THR A 67 1.32 9.60 6.39
C THR A 67 0.98 10.98 5.82
N ILE A 68 -0.27 11.41 6.01
CA ILE A 68 -0.75 12.73 5.60
C ILE A 68 0.07 13.82 6.30
N GLY A 69 0.57 14.80 5.54
CA GLY A 69 1.25 15.98 6.10
C GLY A 69 2.75 15.79 6.38
N GLU A 70 3.33 14.64 6.02
CA GLU A 70 4.75 14.37 6.27
C GLU A 70 5.69 15.05 5.27
N GLY A 71 5.16 15.52 4.13
CA GLY A 71 5.94 16.28 3.14
C GLY A 71 6.24 15.53 1.85
N LYS A 72 5.55 14.42 1.56
CA LYS A 72 5.73 13.61 0.32
C LYS A 72 5.70 14.45 -0.96
N THR A 73 4.60 15.16 -1.21
CA THR A 73 4.42 15.99 -2.40
C THR A 73 5.48 17.09 -2.50
N THR A 74 5.87 17.68 -1.37
CA THR A 74 6.97 18.66 -1.31
C THR A 74 8.30 18.02 -1.71
N ALA A 75 8.66 16.87 -1.12
CA ALA A 75 9.88 16.15 -1.46
C ALA A 75 9.93 15.78 -2.95
N ILE A 76 8.82 15.25 -3.50
CA ILE A 76 8.71 14.94 -4.93
C ILE A 76 8.93 16.19 -5.79
N CYS A 77 8.28 17.30 -5.47
CA CYS A 77 8.37 18.50 -6.30
C CYS A 77 9.79 19.06 -6.33
N HIS A 78 10.44 19.15 -5.17
CA HIS A 78 11.80 19.66 -5.09
C HIS A 78 12.80 18.70 -5.75
N LEU A 79 12.68 17.40 -5.50
CA LEU A 79 13.59 16.39 -6.03
C LEU A 79 13.58 16.32 -7.56
N PHE A 80 12.40 16.45 -8.19
CA PHE A 80 12.23 16.28 -9.63
C PHE A 80 12.06 17.60 -10.40
N ASN A 81 12.44 18.74 -9.81
CA ASN A 81 12.37 20.08 -10.41
C ASN A 81 10.95 20.51 -10.83
N LEU A 82 9.92 20.03 -10.13
CA LEU A 82 8.54 20.51 -10.27
C LEU A 82 8.30 21.70 -9.33
N ILE A 83 9.19 22.70 -9.43
CA ILE A 83 9.16 23.95 -8.69
C ILE A 83 9.39 25.10 -9.66
N SER A 84 8.88 26.28 -9.32
CA SER A 84 9.17 27.51 -10.07
C SER A 84 9.06 28.73 -9.17
N ASP A 85 9.71 29.81 -9.57
CA ASP A 85 9.58 31.11 -8.92
C ASP A 85 8.29 31.81 -9.31
N PHE A 86 7.52 32.23 -8.30
CA PHE A 86 6.30 33.00 -8.49
C PHE A 86 6.33 34.28 -7.66
N LYS A 87 5.69 35.34 -8.17
CA LYS A 87 5.45 36.56 -7.41
C LYS A 87 4.30 36.32 -6.44
N VAL A 88 4.55 36.53 -5.16
CA VAL A 88 3.55 36.35 -4.10
C VAL A 88 3.50 37.57 -3.20
N SER A 89 2.30 37.97 -2.80
CA SER A 89 2.11 39.07 -1.87
C SER A 89 2.14 38.55 -0.43
N LYS A 90 3.22 38.81 0.30
CA LYS A 90 3.35 38.46 1.74
C LYS A 90 3.15 39.68 2.62
N THR A 91 2.49 39.46 3.76
CA THR A 91 2.38 40.49 4.82
C THR A 91 3.55 40.35 5.77
N ILE A 92 4.55 41.21 5.63
CA ILE A 92 5.73 41.25 6.50
C ILE A 92 5.64 42.54 7.31
N ASN A 93 5.66 42.45 8.65
CA ASN A 93 5.56 43.61 9.54
C ASN A 93 4.35 44.52 9.24
N LYS A 94 3.15 43.93 9.05
CA LYS A 94 1.88 44.64 8.73
C LYS A 94 1.88 45.42 7.41
N LYS A 95 2.86 45.21 6.52
CA LYS A 95 2.88 45.75 5.16
C LYS A 95 2.86 44.60 4.16
N THR A 96 1.97 44.67 3.17
CA THR A 96 1.94 43.75 2.05
C THR A 96 3.06 44.13 1.09
N LYS A 97 3.96 43.18 0.79
CA LYS A 97 5.02 43.32 -0.20
C LYS A 97 4.97 42.16 -1.16
N ASP A 98 5.22 42.44 -2.43
CA ASP A 98 5.43 41.40 -3.43
C ASP A 98 6.85 40.89 -3.30
N VAL A 99 6.98 39.58 -3.12
CA VAL A 99 8.24 38.86 -2.99
C VAL A 99 8.24 37.71 -3.99
N ILE A 100 9.43 37.30 -4.43
CA ILE A 100 9.57 36.11 -5.27
C ILE A 100 9.78 34.93 -4.32
N GLU A 101 8.93 33.93 -4.44
CA GLU A 101 8.98 32.70 -3.70
C GLU A 101 9.01 31.52 -4.67
N THR A 102 9.91 30.58 -4.44
CA THR A 102 9.94 29.30 -5.12
C THR A 102 8.80 28.46 -4.56
N GLN A 103 7.89 28.02 -5.43
CA GLN A 103 6.71 27.24 -5.04
C GLN A 103 6.61 25.98 -5.88
N GLU A 104 6.02 24.95 -5.29
CA GLU A 104 5.75 23.70 -5.98
C GLU A 104 4.68 23.86 -7.07
N LEU A 105 4.80 23.05 -8.12
CA LEU A 105 3.81 22.98 -9.20
C LEU A 105 2.63 22.07 -8.83
N LEU A 106 2.84 21.07 -7.97
CA LEU A 106 1.74 20.29 -7.40
C LEU A 106 1.15 21.01 -6.19
N SER A 107 -0.09 20.70 -5.86
CA SER A 107 -0.77 21.29 -4.70
C SER A 107 -0.14 20.81 -3.38
N THR A 108 0.70 21.64 -2.77
CA THR A 108 1.28 21.44 -1.43
C THR A 108 0.52 22.25 -0.37
N GLY A 109 0.54 21.81 0.90
CA GLY A 109 -0.17 22.48 1.99
C GLY A 109 0.05 21.80 3.34
N SER A 110 -0.61 22.28 4.40
CA SER A 110 -0.48 21.79 5.79
C SER A 110 -1.05 20.37 6.03
N GLY A 111 -1.13 19.54 4.99
CA GLY A 111 -1.80 18.25 4.95
C GLY A 111 -3.11 18.29 4.14
N LYS A 112 -3.52 17.12 3.63
CA LYS A 112 -4.79 16.92 2.91
C LYS A 112 -4.94 17.78 1.66
N SER A 113 -3.83 17.99 0.95
CA SER A 113 -3.79 18.79 -0.27
C SER A 113 -4.13 17.96 -1.51
N THR A 114 -3.57 16.76 -1.64
CA THR A 114 -3.77 15.86 -2.79
C THR A 114 -5.02 14.99 -2.63
N ILE A 115 -5.93 15.04 -3.61
CA ILE A 115 -7.22 14.33 -3.55
C ILE A 115 -7.12 12.81 -3.78
N CYS A 116 -6.15 12.39 -4.59
CA CYS A 116 -5.99 11.00 -5.02
C CYS A 116 -4.51 10.69 -5.32
N GLU A 117 -4.22 9.47 -5.77
CA GLU A 117 -2.89 9.09 -6.27
C GLU A 117 -2.50 9.95 -7.49
N VAL A 118 -1.23 10.38 -7.56
CA VAL A 118 -0.68 11.16 -8.67
C VAL A 118 0.52 10.43 -9.28
N ILE A 119 0.47 10.19 -10.58
CA ILE A 119 1.54 9.55 -11.35
C ILE A 119 2.18 10.58 -12.27
N ILE A 120 3.49 10.78 -12.14
CA ILE A 120 4.25 11.79 -12.87
C ILE A 120 5.16 11.07 -13.87
N LYS A 121 5.11 11.50 -15.13
CA LYS A 121 5.88 10.93 -16.24
C LYS A 121 6.54 12.01 -17.08
N ALA A 122 7.73 11.73 -17.58
CA ALA A 122 8.35 12.54 -18.62
C ALA A 122 7.72 12.22 -19.97
N ALA A 123 7.45 13.24 -20.78
CA ALA A 123 6.84 13.12 -22.09
C ALA A 123 7.36 14.21 -23.06
N GLU A 124 7.04 14.09 -24.34
CA GLU A 124 7.37 15.14 -25.32
C GLU A 124 6.55 16.41 -25.11
N LYS A 125 5.32 16.29 -24.61
CA LYS A 125 4.39 17.40 -24.38
C LYS A 125 3.75 17.27 -23.01
N THR A 126 3.48 18.43 -22.40
CA THR A 126 2.79 18.49 -21.12
C THR A 126 1.28 18.33 -21.29
N TYR A 127 0.68 17.42 -20.52
CA TYR A 127 -0.76 17.26 -20.40
C TYR A 127 -1.13 16.57 -19.08
N ILE A 128 -2.38 16.73 -18.67
CA ILE A 128 -2.94 16.05 -17.49
C ILE A 128 -4.07 15.14 -17.95
N GLU A 129 -4.06 13.90 -17.46
CA GLU A 129 -5.10 12.91 -17.65
C GLU A 129 -5.61 12.43 -16.30
N ILE A 130 -6.88 12.03 -16.20
CA ILE A 130 -7.45 11.50 -14.98
C ILE A 130 -8.17 10.17 -15.22
N ASP A 131 -8.11 9.29 -14.22
CA ASP A 131 -9.12 8.26 -14.04
C ASP A 131 -10.26 8.89 -13.22
N PRO A 132 -11.47 9.05 -13.78
CA PRO A 132 -12.60 9.63 -13.07
C PRO A 132 -13.32 8.60 -12.20
N TYR A 133 -13.93 9.03 -11.10
CA TYR A 133 -15.01 8.24 -10.49
C TYR A 133 -16.18 8.10 -11.47
N THR A 134 -16.83 6.94 -11.45
CA THR A 134 -18.05 6.67 -12.22
C THR A 134 -19.20 7.57 -11.75
N VAL A 135 -20.27 7.67 -12.57
CA VAL A 135 -21.45 8.46 -12.23
C VAL A 135 -22.06 7.97 -10.91
N ASP A 136 -22.20 6.65 -10.75
CA ASP A 136 -22.76 6.06 -9.53
C ASP A 136 -21.90 6.34 -8.30
N GLU A 137 -20.57 6.27 -8.42
CA GLU A 137 -19.65 6.63 -7.34
C GLU A 137 -19.75 8.11 -6.96
N MET A 138 -19.85 8.99 -7.96
CA MET A 138 -20.02 10.43 -7.77
C MET A 138 -21.35 10.77 -7.08
N GLU A 139 -22.45 10.13 -7.48
CA GLU A 139 -23.76 10.32 -6.82
C GLU A 139 -23.70 9.92 -5.35
N ASN A 140 -23.08 8.79 -5.06
CA ASN A 140 -22.94 8.33 -3.69
C ASN A 140 -22.06 9.26 -2.85
N LEU A 141 -20.92 9.71 -3.37
CA LEU A 141 -20.09 10.73 -2.73
C LEU A 141 -20.89 11.98 -2.37
N ILE A 142 -21.70 12.49 -3.29
CA ILE A 142 -22.55 13.66 -3.06
C ILE A 142 -23.57 13.40 -1.95
N PHE A 143 -24.17 12.21 -1.95
CA PHE A 143 -25.13 11.86 -0.91
C PHE A 143 -24.50 11.70 0.47
N ASP A 144 -23.36 11.03 0.57
CA ASP A 144 -22.56 10.95 1.81
C ASP A 144 -22.32 12.35 2.37
N PHE A 145 -21.93 13.28 1.50
CA PHE A 145 -21.75 14.68 1.87
C PHE A 145 -23.04 15.31 2.41
N CYS A 146 -24.17 15.18 1.71
CA CYS A 146 -25.43 15.72 2.19
C CYS A 146 -25.82 15.15 3.56
N ASP A 147 -25.72 13.84 3.72
CA ASP A 147 -26.03 13.18 4.99
C ASP A 147 -25.03 13.59 6.09
N SER A 148 -23.79 13.96 5.76
CA SER A 148 -22.79 14.43 6.73
C SER A 148 -23.17 15.78 7.33
N ILE A 149 -23.83 16.63 6.53
CA ILE A 149 -24.34 17.94 6.92
C ILE A 149 -25.55 17.78 7.85
N VAL A 150 -26.48 16.89 7.51
CA VAL A 150 -27.69 16.61 8.30
C VAL A 150 -27.34 16.16 9.73
N ASN A 151 -26.31 15.33 9.88
CA ASN A 151 -25.96 14.71 11.17
C ASN A 151 -24.90 15.50 11.96
N LYS A 152 -24.45 16.67 11.48
CA LYS A 152 -23.26 17.38 12.00
C LYS A 152 -23.38 17.86 13.45
N ASP A 153 -24.58 18.27 13.88
CA ASP A 153 -24.83 18.89 15.19
C ASP A 153 -25.60 18.00 16.17
N ASN A 154 -25.78 16.70 15.85
CA ASN A 154 -26.54 15.79 16.70
C ASN A 154 -25.58 14.93 17.55
N PRO A 155 -25.25 15.31 18.80
CA PRO A 155 -24.27 14.60 19.64
C PRO A 155 -24.72 13.21 20.09
N GLN A 156 -26.01 12.87 19.94
CA GLN A 156 -26.54 11.52 20.13
C GLN A 156 -26.59 10.69 18.83
N SER A 157 -26.18 11.27 17.70
CA SER A 157 -25.98 10.47 16.50
C SER A 157 -24.73 9.62 16.68
N GLU A 158 -24.95 8.35 16.96
CA GLU A 158 -23.93 7.30 16.82
C GLU A 158 -23.46 7.18 15.36
N ASN A 159 -23.98 8.01 14.43
CA ASN A 159 -23.67 7.99 13.02
C ASN A 159 -23.33 9.38 12.49
N LYS A 160 -22.11 9.86 12.73
CA LYS A 160 -21.54 11.02 12.01
C LYS A 160 -21.41 10.66 10.51
N ILE A 161 -20.77 11.38 9.60
CA ILE A 161 -20.26 10.75 8.33
C ILE A 161 -18.89 11.34 8.24
N ILE A 162 -17.86 10.53 8.39
CA ILE A 162 -16.52 11.06 8.20
C ILE A 162 -16.30 10.95 6.69
N ILE A 163 -16.11 12.10 6.06
CA ILE A 163 -15.62 12.23 4.68
C ILE A 163 -14.21 12.79 4.80
N SER A 164 -13.29 12.30 3.99
CA SER A 164 -11.95 12.91 3.97
C SER A 164 -12.09 14.39 3.58
N GLN A 165 -11.25 15.26 4.12
CA GLN A 165 -11.42 16.70 3.90
C GLN A 165 -11.20 17.07 2.43
N GLU A 166 -10.37 16.29 1.75
CA GLU A 166 -10.08 16.35 0.33
C GLU A 166 -11.33 16.10 -0.52
N ILE A 167 -12.04 15.03 -0.20
CA ILE A 167 -13.26 14.63 -0.90
C ILE A 167 -14.42 15.59 -0.55
N GLU A 168 -14.56 16.02 0.71
CA GLU A 168 -15.54 17.05 1.09
C GLU A 168 -15.29 18.35 0.29
N ARG A 169 -14.03 18.79 0.19
CA ARG A 169 -13.64 19.98 -0.58
C ARG A 169 -14.03 19.84 -2.05
N ALA A 170 -13.75 18.69 -2.65
CA ALA A 170 -14.09 18.39 -4.03
C ALA A 170 -15.61 18.39 -4.27
N ILE A 171 -16.37 17.68 -3.43
CA ILE A 171 -17.83 17.61 -3.53
C ILE A 171 -18.46 19.00 -3.38
N ARG A 172 -17.98 19.83 -2.46
CA ARG A 172 -18.46 21.22 -2.32
C ARG A 172 -18.19 22.07 -3.56
N ASN A 173 -17.10 21.82 -4.27
CA ASN A 173 -16.83 22.48 -5.55
C ASN A 173 -17.74 21.96 -6.67
N VAL A 174 -17.96 20.65 -6.73
CA VAL A 174 -18.86 20.00 -7.70
C VAL A 174 -20.29 20.47 -7.53
N THR A 175 -20.83 20.42 -6.31
CA THR A 175 -22.22 20.76 -5.96
C THR A 175 -22.45 22.26 -5.78
N GLN A 176 -21.39 23.06 -5.81
CA GLN A 176 -21.41 24.51 -5.54
C GLN A 176 -21.91 24.89 -4.13
N LEU A 177 -22.06 23.93 -3.22
CA LEU A 177 -22.46 24.13 -1.82
C LEU A 177 -21.26 24.50 -0.93
N LYS A 178 -20.61 25.61 -1.26
CA LYS A 178 -19.37 26.07 -0.63
C LYS A 178 -19.61 26.73 0.74
N ILE A 179 -18.60 26.67 1.61
CA ILE A 179 -18.57 27.51 2.81
C ILE A 179 -18.09 28.90 2.39
N ILE A 180 -18.95 29.91 2.58
CA ILE A 180 -18.65 31.31 2.23
C ILE A 180 -18.34 32.11 3.49
N SER A 181 -17.44 33.09 3.37
CA SER A 181 -17.15 34.04 4.47
C SER A 181 -17.76 35.40 4.14
N ARG A 182 -18.58 35.94 5.05
CA ARG A 182 -19.20 37.25 4.90
C ARG A 182 -18.72 38.18 6.01
N SER A 183 -18.21 39.35 5.64
CA SER A 183 -17.85 40.39 6.60
C SER A 183 -19.12 41.13 7.04
N VAL A 184 -19.40 41.11 8.34
CA VAL A 184 -20.54 41.84 8.93
C VAL A 184 -19.99 42.93 9.85
N ALA A 185 -20.45 44.16 9.65
CA ALA A 185 -20.12 45.29 10.50
C ALA A 185 -20.99 45.22 11.77
N ASN A 186 -20.35 45.13 12.94
CA ASN A 186 -21.05 45.15 14.22
C ASN A 186 -20.38 46.17 15.14
N GLY A 187 -21.06 47.30 15.41
CA GLY A 187 -20.55 48.34 16.31
C GLY A 187 -19.16 48.88 15.98
N GLY A 188 -18.85 49.09 14.69
CA GLY A 188 -17.55 49.65 14.24
C GLY A 188 -16.40 48.64 14.12
N LYS A 189 -16.62 47.34 14.38
CA LYS A 189 -15.66 46.26 14.11
C LYS A 189 -16.19 45.31 13.03
N THR A 190 -15.34 44.96 12.07
CA THR A 190 -15.65 43.97 11.02
C THR A 190 -15.44 42.56 11.56
N LYS A 191 -16.49 41.75 11.63
CA LYS A 191 -16.39 40.32 11.99
C LYS A 191 -16.66 39.48 10.74
N ASN A 192 -15.77 38.54 10.44
CA ASN A 192 -16.01 37.56 9.38
C ASN A 192 -16.84 36.40 9.95
N ILE A 193 -18.02 36.18 9.36
CA ILE A 193 -18.90 35.08 9.70
C ILE A 193 -18.78 34.03 8.58
N ARG A 194 -18.55 32.77 8.95
CA ARG A 194 -18.60 31.63 8.02
C ARG A 194 -20.05 31.15 7.90
N ILE A 195 -20.53 31.05 6.67
CA ILE A 195 -21.86 30.55 6.32
C ILE A 195 -21.65 29.27 5.52
N ASP A 196 -22.13 28.14 6.05
CA ASP A 196 -22.14 26.86 5.35
C ASP A 196 -23.43 26.77 4.53
N THR A 197 -23.32 26.93 3.20
CA THR A 197 -24.49 26.97 2.31
C THR A 197 -25.26 25.65 2.29
N ALA A 198 -24.57 24.52 2.40
CA ALA A 198 -25.21 23.21 2.51
C ALA A 198 -26.06 23.12 3.80
N LYS A 199 -25.52 23.62 4.91
CA LYS A 199 -26.22 23.65 6.20
C LYS A 199 -27.43 24.59 6.15
N GLY A 200 -27.25 25.80 5.60
CA GLY A 200 -28.36 26.75 5.44
C GLY A 200 -29.48 26.18 4.57
N LEU A 201 -29.16 25.53 3.45
CA LEU A 201 -30.15 24.89 2.58
C LEU A 201 -30.89 23.75 3.29
N PHE A 202 -30.19 22.95 4.10
CA PHE A 202 -30.81 21.93 4.93
C PHE A 202 -31.76 22.53 5.97
N GLU A 203 -31.32 23.55 6.71
CA GLU A 203 -32.14 24.21 7.74
C GLU A 203 -33.39 24.88 7.16
N GLU A 204 -33.30 25.43 5.94
CA GLU A 204 -34.41 26.11 5.27
C GLU A 204 -35.39 25.15 4.59
N SER A 205 -34.88 24.11 3.93
CA SER A 205 -35.66 23.31 2.97
C SER A 205 -35.63 21.80 3.20
N GLY A 206 -34.87 21.30 4.18
CA GLY A 206 -34.79 19.88 4.53
C GLY A 206 -33.86 19.05 3.65
N GLU A 207 -33.71 17.77 4.01
CA GLU A 207 -32.74 16.82 3.45
C GLU A 207 -32.99 16.50 1.96
N ASP A 208 -34.25 16.25 1.58
CA ASP A 208 -34.59 15.89 0.19
C ASP A 208 -34.25 17.00 -0.80
N VAL A 209 -34.50 18.25 -0.41
CA VAL A 209 -34.16 19.43 -1.21
C VAL A 209 -32.65 19.61 -1.30
N LEU A 210 -31.92 19.41 -0.19
CA LEU A 210 -30.46 19.44 -0.19
C LEU A 210 -29.88 18.42 -1.19
N LYS A 211 -30.31 17.16 -1.14
CA LYS A 211 -29.81 16.08 -2.02
C LYS A 211 -30.13 16.35 -3.49
N LYS A 212 -31.37 16.73 -3.80
CA LYS A 212 -31.79 17.07 -5.17
C LYS A 212 -31.02 18.26 -5.72
N THR A 213 -30.83 19.31 -4.91
CA THR A 213 -30.07 20.50 -5.31
C THR A 213 -28.60 20.15 -5.54
N ALA A 214 -27.99 19.35 -4.66
CA ALA A 214 -26.60 18.93 -4.78
C ALA A 214 -26.35 18.15 -6.09
N LEU A 215 -27.21 17.16 -6.42
CA LEU A 215 -27.12 16.41 -7.67
C LEU A 215 -27.32 17.29 -8.91
N ASN A 216 -28.35 18.13 -8.91
CA ASN A 216 -28.62 19.03 -10.03
C ASN A 216 -27.44 19.98 -10.28
N ASN A 217 -26.85 20.53 -9.21
CA ASN A 217 -25.70 21.41 -9.32
C ASN A 217 -24.43 20.67 -9.79
N ALA A 218 -24.29 19.40 -9.39
CA ALA A 218 -23.15 18.58 -9.78
C ALA A 218 -23.08 18.35 -11.29
N ASN A 219 -24.23 18.24 -11.96
CA ASN A 219 -24.36 18.07 -13.41
C ASN A 219 -23.47 16.94 -13.95
N LEU A 220 -23.59 15.75 -13.35
CA LEU A 220 -22.66 14.63 -13.56
C LEU A 220 -22.54 14.19 -15.02
N GLU A 221 -23.65 14.20 -15.77
CA GLU A 221 -23.67 13.83 -17.20
C GLU A 221 -22.77 14.70 -18.08
N SER A 222 -22.49 15.94 -17.66
CA SER A 222 -21.62 16.86 -18.40
C SER A 222 -20.12 16.69 -18.10
N ARG A 223 -19.78 15.92 -17.06
CA ARG A 223 -18.41 15.74 -16.57
C ARG A 223 -17.69 14.60 -17.28
N THR A 224 -17.52 14.73 -18.59
CA THR A 224 -17.01 13.66 -19.47
C THR A 224 -15.54 13.82 -19.88
N THR A 225 -14.91 14.94 -19.55
CA THR A 225 -13.52 15.21 -19.94
C THR A 225 -12.56 14.50 -19.00
N THR A 226 -11.60 13.77 -19.58
CA THR A 226 -10.57 13.02 -18.84
C THR A 226 -9.15 13.51 -19.15
N LYS A 227 -8.95 14.36 -20.17
CA LYS A 227 -7.63 14.84 -20.61
C LYS A 227 -7.65 16.33 -20.93
N ILE A 228 -6.61 17.05 -20.52
CA ILE A 228 -6.34 18.44 -20.91
C ILE A 228 -4.87 18.62 -21.29
N GLU A 229 -4.62 19.22 -22.45
CA GLU A 229 -3.28 19.46 -22.97
C GLU A 229 -2.85 20.91 -22.75
N PHE A 230 -1.53 21.13 -22.60
CA PHE A 230 -0.99 22.49 -22.51
C PHE A 230 -1.28 23.27 -23.79
N ASP A 231 -1.94 24.43 -23.63
CA ASP A 231 -2.49 25.21 -24.73
C ASP A 231 -1.55 26.32 -25.26
N ASN A 232 -0.31 26.37 -24.75
CA ASN A 232 0.71 27.36 -25.08
C ASN A 232 0.30 28.83 -24.84
N LYS A 233 -0.72 29.10 -24.00
CA LYS A 233 -1.17 30.49 -23.74
C LYS A 233 -0.44 31.16 -22.58
N THR A 234 0.00 30.39 -21.59
CA THR A 234 0.76 30.87 -20.44
C THR A 234 2.13 30.22 -20.40
N ASN A 235 2.97 30.60 -19.43
CA ASN A 235 4.14 29.79 -19.12
C ASN A 235 3.69 28.37 -18.71
N GLU A 236 4.46 27.36 -19.11
CA GLU A 236 4.10 25.96 -18.93
C GLU A 236 4.11 25.53 -17.46
N GLN A 237 5.08 25.98 -16.65
CA GLN A 237 5.06 25.75 -15.20
C GLN A 237 3.83 26.39 -14.53
N GLU A 238 3.49 27.62 -14.91
CA GLU A 238 2.28 28.29 -14.44
C GLU A 238 1.01 27.53 -14.86
N TRP A 239 0.97 27.01 -16.08
CA TRP A 239 -0.12 26.19 -16.57
C TRP A 239 -0.25 24.90 -15.77
N ILE A 240 0.84 24.17 -15.52
CA ILE A 240 0.85 22.93 -14.73
C ILE A 240 0.26 23.23 -13.36
N LYS A 241 0.79 24.26 -12.68
CA LYS A 241 0.37 24.63 -11.33
C LYS A 241 -1.11 24.97 -11.24
N ASN A 242 -1.59 25.83 -12.15
CA ASN A 242 -2.96 26.28 -12.13
C ASN A 242 -3.94 25.17 -12.55
N THR A 243 -3.59 24.40 -13.59
CA THR A 243 -4.45 23.34 -14.12
C THR A 243 -4.51 22.14 -13.17
N PHE A 244 -3.36 21.72 -12.63
CA PHE A 244 -3.32 20.67 -11.60
C PHE A 244 -4.13 21.09 -10.38
N ALA A 245 -3.95 22.32 -9.88
CA ALA A 245 -4.73 22.81 -8.75
C ALA A 245 -6.24 22.87 -9.08
N ALA A 246 -6.63 23.26 -10.29
CA ALA A 246 -8.02 23.28 -10.72
C ALA A 246 -8.63 21.87 -10.78
N ILE A 247 -7.90 20.88 -11.29
CA ILE A 247 -8.33 19.46 -11.32
C ILE A 247 -8.39 18.87 -9.90
N ASN A 248 -7.33 19.03 -9.11
CA ASN A 248 -7.24 18.53 -7.73
C ASN A 248 -8.28 19.16 -6.79
N ASN A 249 -8.78 20.36 -7.12
CA ASN A 249 -9.90 20.99 -6.42
C ASN A 249 -11.24 20.83 -7.14
N VAL A 250 -11.28 20.16 -8.29
CA VAL A 250 -12.51 19.90 -9.08
C VAL A 250 -13.26 21.20 -9.42
N GLN A 251 -12.51 22.19 -9.88
CA GLN A 251 -13.02 23.51 -10.26
C GLN A 251 -13.46 23.57 -11.73
N LEU A 252 -12.95 22.66 -12.56
CA LEU A 252 -13.35 22.51 -13.95
C LEU A 252 -14.70 21.80 -14.01
N LYS A 253 -15.64 22.32 -14.81
CA LYS A 253 -17.04 21.85 -14.81
C LYS A 253 -17.22 20.57 -15.62
N GLU A 254 -16.31 20.33 -16.54
CA GLU A 254 -16.28 19.24 -17.50
C GLU A 254 -15.50 18.01 -16.98
N PHE A 255 -14.81 18.13 -15.85
CA PHE A 255 -14.08 17.02 -15.19
C PHE A 255 -14.87 16.45 -14.01
N ALA A 256 -14.86 15.14 -13.85
CA ALA A 256 -15.34 14.48 -12.65
C ALA A 256 -14.32 14.63 -11.48
N ILE A 257 -14.68 14.15 -10.29
CA ILE A 257 -13.68 13.97 -9.22
C ILE A 257 -12.72 12.87 -9.70
N PRO A 258 -11.39 13.09 -9.66
CA PRO A 258 -10.44 12.07 -10.06
C PRO A 258 -10.24 11.02 -8.95
N SER A 259 -10.23 9.74 -9.32
CA SER A 259 -9.68 8.64 -8.51
C SER A 259 -8.17 8.47 -8.74
N LYS A 260 -7.66 8.96 -9.88
CA LYS A 260 -6.22 9.08 -10.15
C LYS A 260 -5.92 10.26 -11.08
N ILE A 261 -4.74 10.88 -10.92
CA ILE A 261 -4.23 11.91 -11.83
C ILE A 261 -2.89 11.44 -12.44
N TYR A 262 -2.78 11.53 -13.76
CA TYR A 262 -1.53 11.37 -14.50
C TYR A 262 -1.06 12.74 -14.99
N LEU A 263 0.13 13.15 -14.56
CA LEU A 263 0.80 14.36 -15.03
C LEU A 263 1.95 13.96 -15.94
N TYR A 264 1.79 14.24 -17.23
CA TYR A 264 2.85 14.11 -18.22
C TYR A 264 3.50 15.48 -18.37
N VAL A 265 4.82 15.54 -18.16
CA VAL A 265 5.60 16.79 -18.15
C VAL A 265 6.61 16.75 -19.28
N SER A 266 6.69 17.85 -20.03
CA SER A 266 7.63 18.00 -21.14
C SER A 266 9.09 17.85 -20.68
N TYR A 267 9.95 17.35 -21.56
CA TYR A 267 11.39 17.27 -21.30
C TYR A 267 12.03 18.65 -21.04
N ASP A 268 11.44 19.72 -21.58
CA ASP A 268 11.93 21.09 -21.38
C ASP A 268 11.76 21.54 -19.91
N ILE A 269 10.58 21.28 -19.31
CA ILE A 269 10.35 21.55 -17.88
C ILE A 269 11.19 20.64 -16.99
N LEU A 270 11.38 19.40 -17.42
CA LEU A 270 12.22 18.42 -16.72
C LEU A 270 13.71 18.57 -17.04
N SER A 271 14.14 19.66 -17.69
CA SER A 271 15.57 19.90 -17.95
C SER A 271 16.34 19.95 -16.64
N GLY A 272 17.40 19.15 -16.53
CA GLY A 272 18.17 18.97 -15.28
C GLY A 272 17.49 18.09 -14.22
N SER A 273 16.26 17.61 -14.46
CA SER A 273 15.58 16.64 -13.61
C SER A 273 16.01 15.22 -13.95
N ASN A 274 16.15 14.39 -12.92
CA ASN A 274 16.43 12.97 -13.08
C ASN A 274 15.16 12.12 -13.28
N LEU A 275 13.98 12.73 -13.42
CA LEU A 275 12.71 11.99 -13.56
C LEU A 275 12.73 11.03 -14.76
N SER A 276 13.38 11.43 -15.86
CA SER A 276 13.48 10.61 -17.08
C SER A 276 14.27 9.30 -16.89
N GLN A 277 15.04 9.15 -15.81
CA GLN A 277 15.73 7.91 -15.45
C GLN A 277 14.76 6.82 -14.97
N PHE A 278 13.58 7.22 -14.48
CA PHE A 278 12.55 6.34 -13.95
C PHE A 278 11.40 6.15 -14.96
N ASP A 279 10.59 5.12 -14.77
CA ASP A 279 9.37 4.92 -15.55
C ASP A 279 8.33 5.97 -15.16
N SER A 280 8.15 6.14 -13.85
CA SER A 280 7.26 7.13 -13.27
C SER A 280 7.58 7.38 -11.80
N VAL A 281 7.15 8.53 -11.31
CA VAL A 281 7.15 8.88 -9.89
C VAL A 281 5.70 8.92 -9.41
N VAL A 282 5.41 8.22 -8.32
CA VAL A 282 4.06 8.08 -7.77
C VAL A 282 4.00 8.73 -6.41
N ASP A 283 3.14 9.74 -6.25
CA ASP A 283 2.72 10.29 -4.96
C ASP A 283 1.45 9.54 -4.52
N THR A 284 1.56 8.67 -3.51
CA THR A 284 0.38 7.97 -3.01
C THR A 284 -0.45 8.89 -2.13
N LYS A 285 -1.74 8.58 -2.03
CA LYS A 285 -2.58 9.16 -1.00
C LYS A 285 -1.94 8.91 0.37
N GLY A 286 -2.07 9.89 1.28
CA GLY A 286 -1.46 9.78 2.59
C GLY A 286 -2.11 8.68 3.44
N LEU A 287 -1.30 8.00 4.25
CA LEU A 287 -1.79 7.05 5.25
C LEU A 287 -2.55 7.81 6.34
N ASP A 288 -3.62 7.22 6.86
CA ASP A 288 -4.43 7.74 7.95
C ASP A 288 -4.56 6.73 9.11
N GLU A 289 -5.77 6.32 9.49
CA GLU A 289 -6.02 5.42 10.62
C GLU A 289 -5.72 3.94 10.26
N ASN A 290 -5.91 3.56 8.99
CA ASN A 290 -5.56 2.22 8.50
C ASN A 290 -4.36 2.27 7.53
N PRO A 291 -3.14 1.93 7.99
CA PRO A 291 -1.97 1.95 7.11
C PRO A 291 -1.93 0.75 6.13
N ILE A 292 -2.65 -0.35 6.40
CA ILE A 292 -2.62 -1.56 5.57
C ILE A 292 -3.73 -1.45 4.52
N ARG A 293 -3.36 -1.09 3.29
CA ARG A 293 -4.31 -0.86 2.20
C ARG A 293 -3.97 -1.66 0.95
N LYS A 294 -5.01 -2.15 0.27
CA LYS A 294 -4.92 -2.95 -0.95
C LYS A 294 -4.27 -2.21 -2.13
N ASP A 295 -4.52 -0.91 -2.24
CA ASP A 295 -3.93 -0.08 -3.31
C ASP A 295 -2.41 0.09 -3.17
N LEU A 296 -1.86 -0.07 -1.97
CA LEU A 296 -0.41 -0.05 -1.71
C LEU A 296 0.22 -1.42 -1.95
N GLN A 297 -0.51 -2.51 -1.67
CA GLN A 297 -0.04 -3.88 -1.90
C GLN A 297 0.42 -4.09 -3.35
N LYS A 298 -0.31 -3.53 -4.33
CA LYS A 298 0.05 -3.63 -5.76
C LYS A 298 1.46 -3.12 -6.06
N TYR A 299 1.95 -2.11 -5.33
CA TYR A 299 3.30 -1.56 -5.51
C TYR A 299 4.36 -2.35 -4.74
N ILE A 300 4.02 -2.77 -3.53
CA ILE A 300 4.90 -3.58 -2.67
C ILE A 300 5.24 -4.90 -3.36
N ASP A 301 4.24 -5.56 -3.94
CA ASP A 301 4.40 -6.86 -4.62
C ASP A 301 5.02 -6.73 -6.03
N SER A 302 5.02 -5.53 -6.64
CA SER A 302 5.51 -5.35 -8.01
C SER A 302 7.04 -5.33 -8.08
N GLN A 303 7.60 -6.09 -9.03
CA GLN A 303 9.05 -6.24 -9.18
C GLN A 303 9.76 -5.05 -9.85
N ASP A 304 9.01 -4.21 -10.55
CA ASP A 304 9.46 -3.02 -11.29
C ASP A 304 9.35 -1.73 -10.46
N THR A 305 9.14 -1.86 -9.14
CA THR A 305 8.82 -0.74 -8.25
C THR A 305 9.82 -0.63 -7.11
N ILE A 306 10.18 0.59 -6.75
CA ILE A 306 10.95 0.94 -5.55
C ILE A 306 10.01 1.71 -4.64
N CYS A 307 9.75 1.18 -3.44
CA CYS A 307 8.88 1.85 -2.47
C CYS A 307 9.72 2.66 -1.50
N LEU A 308 9.43 3.96 -1.44
CA LEU A 308 10.01 4.92 -0.51
C LEU A 308 9.01 5.12 0.62
N PHE A 309 9.28 4.50 1.76
CA PHE A 309 8.52 4.68 2.99
C PHE A 309 8.95 5.99 3.66
N VAL A 310 8.14 7.02 3.44
CA VAL A 310 8.38 8.38 3.89
C VAL A 310 7.97 8.55 5.34
N THR A 311 8.89 9.08 6.14
CA THR A 311 8.70 9.31 7.57
C THR A 311 9.35 10.64 7.99
N PRO A 312 8.75 11.40 8.92
CA PRO A 312 9.40 12.60 9.44
C PRO A 312 10.60 12.24 10.31
N PHE A 313 11.59 13.11 10.34
CA PHE A 313 12.81 12.88 11.12
C PHE A 313 12.56 12.71 12.63
N SER A 314 11.62 13.47 13.20
CA SER A 314 11.33 13.44 14.64
C SER A 314 10.72 12.12 15.14
N SER A 315 10.14 11.31 14.27
CA SER A 315 9.52 10.03 14.64
C SER A 315 9.94 8.86 13.75
N ALA A 316 11.06 8.96 13.04
CA ALA A 316 11.49 7.92 12.11
C ALA A 316 11.96 6.62 12.82
N PRO A 317 11.48 5.43 12.41
CA PRO A 317 10.35 5.21 11.51
C PRO A 317 9.01 5.40 12.24
N GLU A 318 8.08 6.10 11.60
CA GLU A 318 6.77 6.40 12.20
C GLU A 318 5.95 5.11 12.41
N ALA A 319 5.02 5.13 13.37
CA ALA A 319 4.21 3.97 13.75
C ALA A 319 3.41 3.36 12.57
N ASN A 320 2.82 4.20 11.72
CA ASN A 320 2.06 3.73 10.55
C ASN A 320 2.96 3.04 9.51
N ILE A 321 4.13 3.61 9.25
CA ILE A 321 5.16 2.99 8.38
C ILE A 321 5.63 1.67 8.98
N THR A 322 5.91 1.66 10.27
CA THR A 322 6.32 0.47 11.02
C THR A 322 5.28 -0.65 10.92
N LYS A 323 3.99 -0.32 11.08
CA LYS A 323 2.88 -1.29 10.96
C LYS A 323 2.73 -1.81 9.52
N LEU A 324 2.82 -0.93 8.52
CA LEU A 324 2.77 -1.32 7.10
C LEU A 324 3.94 -2.24 6.73
N MET A 325 5.17 -1.85 7.09
CA MET A 325 6.37 -2.64 6.87
C MET A 325 6.30 -3.97 7.64
N GLY A 326 5.87 -3.95 8.90
CA GLY A 326 5.65 -5.15 9.70
C GLY A 326 4.71 -6.14 9.01
N TYR A 327 3.58 -5.67 8.50
CA TYR A 327 2.60 -6.52 7.83
C TYR A 327 3.13 -7.13 6.52
N HIS A 328 3.74 -6.32 5.65
CA HIS A 328 4.17 -6.81 4.33
C HIS A 328 5.55 -7.48 4.32
N LEU A 329 6.43 -7.15 5.27
CA LEU A 329 7.83 -7.55 5.23
C LEU A 329 8.19 -8.63 6.24
N THR A 330 7.44 -8.85 7.31
CA THR A 330 7.86 -9.86 8.32
C THR A 330 7.90 -11.28 7.77
N SER A 331 7.00 -11.68 6.87
CA SER A 331 7.03 -13.01 6.23
C SER A 331 7.82 -13.05 4.92
N LYS A 332 7.87 -11.94 4.14
CA LYS A 332 8.47 -11.89 2.80
C LYS A 332 9.69 -10.95 2.66
N SER A 333 10.26 -10.43 3.76
CA SER A 333 11.32 -9.40 3.75
C SER A 333 12.50 -9.79 2.87
N LYS A 334 12.94 -11.05 2.93
CA LYS A 334 14.07 -11.55 2.13
C LYS A 334 13.89 -11.44 0.62
N GLU A 335 12.65 -11.46 0.14
CA GLU A 335 12.37 -11.40 -1.30
C GLU A 335 12.36 -9.96 -1.82
N PHE A 336 12.11 -8.97 -0.96
CA PHE A 336 11.74 -7.63 -1.39
C PHE A 336 12.57 -6.50 -0.77
N HIS A 337 13.34 -6.76 0.30
CA HIS A 337 14.08 -5.73 1.05
C HIS A 337 15.03 -4.86 0.21
N HIS A 338 15.49 -5.35 -0.94
CA HIS A 338 16.39 -4.65 -1.84
C HIS A 338 15.69 -3.55 -2.64
N ARG A 339 14.36 -3.44 -2.60
CA ARG A 339 13.57 -2.41 -3.31
C ARG A 339 12.90 -1.42 -2.37
N PHE A 340 13.13 -1.55 -1.07
CA PHE A 340 12.51 -0.72 -0.07
C PHE A 340 13.50 0.28 0.49
N VAL A 341 13.08 1.52 0.53
CA VAL A 341 13.84 2.67 0.99
C VAL A 341 13.05 3.31 2.12
N THR A 342 13.70 3.56 3.24
CA THR A 342 13.12 4.39 4.29
C THR A 342 13.60 5.81 4.05
N LEU A 343 12.69 6.66 3.59
CA LEU A 343 12.98 8.06 3.31
C LEU A 343 12.62 8.90 4.54
N VAL A 344 13.64 9.34 5.25
CA VAL A 344 13.50 10.27 6.37
C VAL A 344 13.53 11.70 5.83
N LEU A 345 12.58 12.53 6.26
CA LEU A 345 12.50 13.94 5.88
C LEU A 345 12.87 14.84 7.08
N PRO A 346 14.14 15.28 7.21
CA PRO A 346 14.51 16.33 8.15
C PRO A 346 13.79 17.63 7.83
N ARG A 347 13.42 18.37 8.88
CA ARG A 347 12.92 19.73 8.75
C ARG A 347 13.87 20.71 9.43
N LYS A 348 14.47 21.59 8.64
CA LYS A 348 15.30 22.68 9.15
C LYS A 348 16.45 22.12 10.00
N ASN A 349 16.53 22.57 11.26
CA ASN A 349 17.60 22.26 12.18
C ASN A 349 17.26 21.06 13.10
N GLU A 350 16.41 20.14 12.64
CA GLU A 350 16.04 18.95 13.40
C GLU A 350 17.25 18.03 13.69
N PRO A 351 18.11 17.71 12.70
CA PRO A 351 19.30 16.89 12.96
C PRO A 351 20.25 17.50 14.00
N GLU A 352 20.50 18.79 13.93
CA GLU A 352 21.40 19.56 14.80
C GLU A 352 20.87 19.65 16.25
N LYS A 353 19.60 19.29 16.48
CA LYS A 353 18.96 19.24 17.81
C LYS A 353 18.92 17.85 18.41
N VAL A 354 19.37 16.82 17.68
CA VAL A 354 19.42 15.45 18.19
C VAL A 354 20.34 15.40 19.40
N HIS A 355 19.93 14.69 20.45
CA HIS A 355 20.76 14.53 21.63
C HIS A 355 22.04 13.78 21.27
N GLY A 356 23.21 14.34 21.61
CA GLY A 356 24.51 13.79 21.23
C GLY A 356 25.02 14.21 19.85
N SER A 357 24.28 15.04 19.11
CA SER A 357 24.76 15.63 17.84
C SER A 357 25.72 16.80 18.03
N ASP A 358 25.75 17.41 19.22
CA ASP A 358 26.56 18.61 19.52
C ASP A 358 26.39 19.77 18.51
N GLY A 359 25.23 19.85 17.86
CA GLY A 359 24.93 20.85 16.83
C GLY A 359 25.41 20.48 15.41
N ASP A 360 26.01 19.31 15.24
CA ASP A 360 26.43 18.76 13.95
C ASP A 360 25.27 18.02 13.27
N ARG A 361 24.92 18.45 12.06
CA ARG A 361 23.82 17.91 11.27
C ARG A 361 24.08 16.48 10.84
N ASP A 362 25.29 16.17 10.39
CA ASP A 362 25.65 14.87 9.83
C ASP A 362 25.68 13.82 10.95
N LEU A 363 26.21 14.21 12.13
CA LEU A 363 26.15 13.38 13.32
C LEU A 363 24.69 13.14 13.77
N GLY A 364 23.85 14.17 13.73
CA GLY A 364 22.42 14.03 14.03
C GLY A 364 21.69 13.08 13.07
N ILE A 365 22.02 13.13 11.78
CA ILE A 365 21.51 12.20 10.76
C ILE A 365 21.99 10.77 11.06
N GLN A 366 23.27 10.59 11.38
CA GLN A 366 23.84 9.28 11.70
C GLN A 366 23.15 8.65 12.93
N ILE A 367 22.97 9.41 14.01
CA ILE A 367 22.27 8.95 15.22
C ILE A 367 20.85 8.49 14.85
N ARG A 368 20.13 9.29 14.05
CA ARG A 368 18.78 8.92 13.60
C ARG A 368 18.78 7.65 12.74
N GLN A 369 19.78 7.47 11.87
CA GLN A 369 19.92 6.27 11.06
C GLN A 369 20.12 5.01 11.93
N GLU A 370 20.92 5.11 12.98
CA GLU A 370 21.16 4.02 13.95
C GLU A 370 19.89 3.68 14.77
N GLU A 371 19.09 4.68 15.14
CA GLU A 371 17.79 4.51 15.80
C GLU A 371 16.79 3.78 14.89
N VAL A 372 16.71 4.17 13.61
CA VAL A 372 15.84 3.51 12.62
C VAL A 372 16.27 2.05 12.44
N GLN A 373 17.57 1.81 12.29
CA GLN A 373 18.10 0.47 12.14
C GLN A 373 17.82 -0.42 13.36
N SER A 374 17.95 0.14 14.57
CA SER A 374 17.66 -0.58 15.82
C SER A 374 16.18 -0.95 15.91
N THR A 375 15.29 -0.06 15.48
CA THR A 375 13.85 -0.31 15.40
C THR A 375 13.55 -1.46 14.44
N PHE A 376 14.12 -1.45 13.23
CA PHE A 376 13.92 -2.54 12.26
C PHE A 376 14.46 -3.89 12.74
N LYS A 377 15.62 -3.90 13.40
CA LYS A 377 16.17 -5.12 14.02
C LYS A 377 15.21 -5.72 15.05
N ASN A 378 14.61 -4.88 15.90
CA ASN A 378 13.64 -5.32 16.91
C ASN A 378 12.34 -5.88 16.30
N LEU A 379 12.01 -5.48 15.07
CA LEU A 379 10.86 -5.96 14.32
C LEU A 379 11.18 -7.19 13.45
N ASN A 380 12.39 -7.75 13.57
CA ASN A 380 12.90 -8.83 12.72
C ASN A 380 12.84 -8.50 11.21
N LEU A 381 13.04 -7.22 10.86
CA LEU A 381 13.09 -6.78 9.46
C LEU A 381 14.54 -6.77 8.98
N GLU A 382 14.85 -7.60 7.98
CA GLU A 382 16.14 -7.53 7.27
C GLU A 382 16.13 -6.34 6.31
N PHE A 383 16.90 -5.29 6.61
CA PHE A 383 16.94 -4.05 5.83
C PHE A 383 18.37 -3.59 5.58
N PHE A 384 18.65 -3.10 4.37
CA PHE A 384 19.96 -2.52 4.04
C PHE A 384 20.09 -1.15 4.67
N GLN A 385 21.16 -0.90 5.42
CA GLN A 385 21.42 0.41 6.02
C GLN A 385 21.50 1.51 4.95
N ASP A 386 22.11 1.20 3.80
CA ASP A 386 22.20 2.08 2.63
C ASP A 386 20.85 2.42 1.99
N ASN A 387 19.76 1.77 2.41
CA ASN A 387 18.41 2.09 1.97
C ASN A 387 17.69 3.04 2.95
N ILE A 388 18.34 3.48 4.03
CA ILE A 388 17.82 4.54 4.92
C ILE A 388 18.38 5.86 4.42
N LEU A 389 17.57 6.60 3.68
CA LEU A 389 17.96 7.85 3.02
C LEU A 389 17.35 9.05 3.73
N PHE A 390 18.04 10.18 3.67
CA PHE A 390 17.60 11.45 4.24
C PHE A 390 17.50 12.48 3.12
N TYR A 391 16.39 13.22 3.08
CA TYR A 391 16.22 14.31 2.11
C TYR A 391 15.50 15.49 2.75
N ASP A 392 16.15 16.64 2.78
CA ASP A 392 15.56 17.88 3.25
C ASP A 392 15.30 18.80 2.05
N ALA A 393 14.04 18.78 1.58
CA ALA A 393 13.59 19.57 0.44
C ALA A 393 13.83 21.08 0.61
N LEU A 394 13.95 21.58 1.84
CA LEU A 394 14.09 23.01 2.13
C LEU A 394 15.47 23.38 2.67
N ARG A 395 16.45 22.46 2.67
CA ARG A 395 17.82 22.65 3.21
C ARG A 395 18.49 23.93 2.76
N TYR A 396 18.42 24.22 1.46
CA TYR A 396 19.12 25.34 0.83
C TYR A 396 18.27 26.62 0.75
N TYR A 397 17.05 26.59 1.27
CA TYR A 397 16.12 27.71 1.22
C TYR A 397 16.15 28.50 2.53
N ARG A 398 15.80 29.78 2.45
CA ARG A 398 15.73 30.64 3.64
C ARG A 398 14.54 30.27 4.53
N ASP A 399 14.69 30.57 5.82
CA ASP A 399 13.69 30.30 6.84
C ASP A 399 12.44 31.21 6.77
N ASP A 400 12.60 32.43 6.27
CA ASP A 400 11.57 33.47 6.23
C ASP A 400 10.73 33.41 4.96
N ILE A 401 11.30 32.93 3.86
CA ILE A 401 10.67 32.74 2.56
C ILE A 401 11.33 31.58 1.85
N VAL A 402 10.54 30.75 1.16
CA VAL A 402 11.06 29.66 0.34
C VAL A 402 11.71 30.26 -0.90
N LYS A 403 12.95 30.71 -0.73
CA LYS A 403 13.82 31.22 -1.79
C LYS A 403 15.22 30.76 -1.45
N LEU A 404 15.97 30.38 -2.48
CA LEU A 404 17.36 29.96 -2.35
C LEU A 404 18.14 30.95 -1.47
N ASN A 405 18.83 30.42 -0.47
CA ASN A 405 19.65 31.21 0.44
C ASN A 405 20.90 31.67 -0.32
N GLU A 406 21.31 32.93 -0.09
CA GLU A 406 22.43 33.58 -0.78
C GLU A 406 23.78 32.85 -0.57
N ASN A 407 23.85 31.97 0.43
CA ASN A 407 25.01 31.13 0.71
C ASN A 407 25.15 29.92 -0.24
N TYR A 408 24.14 29.63 -1.06
CA TYR A 408 24.10 28.49 -1.96
C TYR A 408 23.66 28.91 -3.36
N ASP A 409 24.06 28.14 -4.35
CA ASP A 409 23.62 28.31 -5.73
C ASP A 409 22.74 27.13 -6.22
N GLU A 410 22.31 27.20 -7.48
CA GLU A 410 21.49 26.14 -8.08
C GLU A 410 22.29 24.84 -8.29
N GLU A 411 23.62 24.93 -8.40
CA GLU A 411 24.49 23.76 -8.57
C GLU A 411 24.58 22.98 -7.25
N ASP A 412 24.68 23.66 -6.10
CA ASP A 412 24.63 23.02 -4.78
C ASP A 412 23.33 22.21 -4.59
N VAL A 413 22.19 22.83 -4.93
CA VAL A 413 20.88 22.18 -4.85
C VAL A 413 20.78 21.00 -5.80
N GLN A 414 21.30 21.13 -7.02
CA GLN A 414 21.27 20.06 -8.00
C GLN A 414 22.24 18.91 -7.64
N ALA A 415 23.37 19.21 -7.02
CA ALA A 415 24.32 18.21 -6.53
C ALA A 415 23.69 17.33 -5.44
N ASP A 416 23.00 17.94 -4.46
CA ASP A 416 22.28 17.22 -3.40
C ASP A 416 21.15 16.32 -3.95
N LYS A 417 20.41 16.83 -4.96
CA LYS A 417 19.42 16.01 -5.68
C LYS A 417 20.08 14.86 -6.42
N ASN A 418 21.18 15.10 -7.12
CA ASN A 418 21.89 14.07 -7.86
C ASN A 418 22.43 13.00 -6.91
N GLU A 419 23.00 13.38 -5.77
CA GLU A 419 23.46 12.45 -4.72
C GLU A 419 22.31 11.56 -4.23
N PHE A 420 21.14 12.14 -3.94
CA PHE A 420 19.97 11.37 -3.53
C PHE A 420 19.48 10.42 -4.62
N ILE A 421 19.45 10.87 -5.88
CA ILE A 421 19.06 10.05 -7.03
C ILE A 421 20.07 8.94 -7.28
N GLU A 422 21.36 9.21 -7.15
CA GLU A 422 22.43 8.21 -7.24
C GLU A 422 22.28 7.18 -6.12
N ALA A 423 21.89 7.57 -4.91
CA ALA A 423 21.59 6.63 -3.84
C ALA A 423 20.41 5.72 -4.20
N ILE A 424 19.32 6.26 -4.76
CA ILE A 424 18.19 5.46 -5.28
C ILE A 424 18.62 4.56 -6.44
N ALA A 425 19.41 5.07 -7.38
CA ALA A 425 19.95 4.28 -8.48
C ALA A 425 20.84 3.14 -7.95
N GLY A 426 21.63 3.38 -6.91
CA GLY A 426 22.43 2.39 -6.21
C GLY A 426 21.60 1.25 -5.61
N VAL A 427 20.38 1.55 -5.12
CA VAL A 427 19.41 0.51 -4.69
C VAL A 427 19.09 -0.43 -5.85
N VAL A 428 18.89 0.11 -7.05
CA VAL A 428 18.63 -0.66 -8.28
C VAL A 428 19.87 -1.41 -8.75
N GLU A 429 21.05 -0.79 -8.73
CA GLU A 429 22.29 -1.35 -9.29
C GLU A 429 22.88 -2.49 -8.45
N ARG A 430 22.64 -2.50 -7.13
CA ARG A 430 23.03 -3.62 -6.26
C ARG A 430 22.31 -4.92 -6.65
N ARG A 431 21.08 -4.82 -7.17
CA ARG A 431 20.24 -5.97 -7.51
C ARG A 431 20.87 -6.87 -8.59
N PRO A 432 21.29 -6.37 -9.78
CA PRO A 432 21.98 -7.18 -10.77
C PRO A 432 23.18 -7.97 -10.22
N ASN A 433 24.02 -7.38 -9.37
CA ASN A 433 25.20 -8.06 -8.84
C ASN A 433 24.82 -9.27 -7.99
N ASN A 434 23.85 -9.11 -7.08
CA ASN A 434 23.33 -10.21 -6.27
C ASN A 434 22.70 -11.31 -7.15
N LEU A 435 21.97 -10.93 -8.19
CA LEU A 435 21.37 -11.90 -9.12
C LEU A 435 22.41 -12.64 -9.96
N LEU A 436 23.53 -12.00 -10.31
CA LEU A 436 24.64 -12.63 -11.05
C LEU A 436 25.36 -13.68 -10.21
N ASP A 437 25.58 -13.40 -8.92
CA ASP A 437 26.14 -14.37 -7.98
C ASP A 437 25.19 -15.56 -7.79
N GLU A 438 23.88 -15.29 -7.72
CA GLU A 438 22.86 -16.35 -7.67
C GLU A 438 22.90 -17.26 -8.91
N ILE A 439 23.06 -16.69 -10.12
CA ILE A 439 23.22 -17.48 -11.36
C ILE A 439 24.45 -18.39 -11.30
N LYS A 440 25.56 -17.92 -10.70
CA LYS A 440 26.76 -18.74 -10.53
C LYS A 440 26.50 -19.93 -9.60
N ASN A 441 25.83 -19.70 -8.47
CA ASN A 441 25.45 -20.75 -7.52
C ASN A 441 24.51 -21.78 -8.15
N ILE A 442 23.54 -21.33 -8.96
CA ILE A 442 22.63 -22.20 -9.71
C ILE A 442 23.42 -23.13 -10.65
N ARG A 443 24.43 -22.59 -11.36
CA ARG A 443 25.27 -23.37 -12.28
C ARG A 443 26.10 -24.43 -11.56
N GLU A 444 26.76 -24.07 -10.46
CA GLU A 444 27.58 -25.00 -9.69
C GLU A 444 26.73 -26.16 -9.14
N SER A 445 25.56 -25.85 -8.59
CA SER A 445 24.63 -26.85 -8.09
C SER A 445 24.05 -27.74 -9.20
N PHE A 446 23.81 -27.21 -10.40
CA PHE A 446 23.40 -28.01 -11.56
C PHE A 446 24.40 -29.11 -11.92
N GLU A 447 25.70 -28.80 -11.97
CA GLU A 447 26.73 -29.79 -12.29
C GLU A 447 26.85 -30.88 -11.22
N THR A 448 26.65 -30.55 -9.94
CA THR A 448 26.62 -31.54 -8.85
C THR A 448 25.48 -32.55 -9.01
N ILE A 449 24.26 -32.07 -9.28
CA ILE A 449 23.07 -32.92 -9.46
C ILE A 449 23.23 -33.86 -10.67
N LYS A 450 23.75 -33.32 -11.78
CA LYS A 450 23.97 -34.06 -13.02
C LYS A 450 24.93 -35.26 -12.86
N ASN A 451 25.87 -35.18 -11.92
CA ASN A 451 26.86 -36.23 -11.65
C ASN A 451 26.36 -37.34 -10.71
N GLY A 452 25.09 -37.33 -10.29
CA GLY A 452 24.46 -38.46 -9.57
C GLY A 452 24.75 -38.54 -8.07
N ASN A 453 25.55 -37.63 -7.51
CA ASN A 453 25.87 -37.55 -6.08
C ASN A 453 24.84 -36.73 -5.31
N ALA A 454 23.56 -37.10 -5.42
CA ALA A 454 22.49 -36.33 -4.80
C ALA A 454 22.31 -36.62 -3.30
N LEU A 455 22.45 -37.88 -2.82
CA LEU A 455 22.16 -38.31 -1.43
C LEU A 455 23.02 -39.53 -0.94
N THR A 456 23.22 -39.69 0.39
CA THR A 456 23.89 -40.82 1.11
C THR A 456 22.91 -41.83 1.76
N ASP A 457 23.40 -42.98 2.26
CA ASP A 457 22.54 -44.03 2.88
C ASP A 457 21.86 -43.61 4.20
N SER A 458 22.53 -42.80 5.03
CA SER A 458 21.93 -42.24 6.25
C SER A 458 20.81 -41.24 5.94
N GLU A 459 20.89 -40.56 4.79
CA GLU A 459 19.85 -39.64 4.32
C GLU A 459 18.58 -40.38 3.96
N ASN A 460 18.68 -41.52 3.29
CA ASN A 460 17.52 -42.30 2.87
C ASN A 460 16.65 -42.71 4.07
N THR A 461 17.25 -43.18 5.18
CA THR A 461 16.50 -43.56 6.40
C THR A 461 15.87 -42.35 7.10
N ALA A 462 16.55 -41.21 7.12
CA ALA A 462 16.00 -40.01 7.74
C ALA A 462 14.82 -39.44 6.93
N ILE A 463 14.93 -39.48 5.59
CA ILE A 463 13.88 -39.11 4.66
C ILE A 463 12.62 -39.95 4.90
N GLU A 464 12.74 -41.28 5.04
CA GLU A 464 11.61 -42.16 5.34
C GLU A 464 10.93 -41.84 6.68
N SER A 465 11.71 -41.57 7.74
CA SER A 465 11.16 -41.19 9.05
C SER A 465 10.43 -39.84 9.00
N ALA A 466 10.97 -38.87 8.25
CA ALA A 466 10.33 -37.57 8.09
C ALA A 466 8.99 -37.67 7.36
N ILE A 467 8.89 -38.50 6.31
CA ILE A 467 7.63 -38.76 5.58
C ILE A 467 6.51 -39.19 6.54
N GLU A 468 6.80 -40.14 7.44
CA GLU A 468 5.81 -40.65 8.39
C GLU A 468 5.35 -39.55 9.36
N LYS A 469 6.30 -38.79 9.93
CA LYS A 469 6.00 -37.68 10.85
C LYS A 469 5.16 -36.59 10.16
N ILE A 470 5.50 -36.21 8.93
CA ILE A 470 4.76 -35.20 8.15
C ILE A 470 3.33 -35.68 7.85
N ASN A 471 3.18 -36.95 7.47
CA ASN A 471 1.86 -37.51 7.17
C ASN A 471 0.93 -37.51 8.40
N ASN A 472 1.49 -37.67 9.61
CA ASN A 472 0.74 -37.55 10.87
C ASN A 472 0.22 -36.13 11.15
N LEU A 473 0.81 -35.10 10.53
CA LEU A 473 0.37 -33.69 10.64
C LEU A 473 -0.68 -33.30 9.62
N ARG A 474 -1.05 -34.20 8.69
CA ARG A 474 -2.02 -33.93 7.63
C ARG A 474 -3.41 -33.58 8.15
N ASP A 475 -3.79 -34.12 9.29
CA ASP A 475 -5.11 -33.94 9.90
C ASP A 475 -5.06 -32.86 10.99
N LEU A 476 -5.24 -31.61 10.57
CA LEU A 476 -5.13 -30.46 11.46
C LEU A 476 -6.19 -30.47 12.58
N SER A 477 -7.36 -31.07 12.33
CA SER A 477 -8.46 -31.17 13.30
C SER A 477 -8.07 -31.90 14.60
N LYS A 478 -7.04 -32.75 14.54
CA LYS A 478 -6.48 -33.45 15.71
C LYS A 478 -5.53 -32.60 16.54
N ARG A 479 -5.05 -31.49 15.99
CA ARG A 479 -4.02 -30.62 16.60
C ARG A 479 -4.59 -29.27 17.03
N VAL A 480 -5.50 -28.71 16.23
CA VAL A 480 -6.14 -27.43 16.50
C VAL A 480 -7.61 -27.67 16.87
N PRO A 481 -8.01 -27.42 18.12
CA PRO A 481 -9.39 -27.62 18.56
C PRO A 481 -10.38 -26.73 17.79
N SER A 482 -11.58 -27.22 17.46
CA SER A 482 -12.56 -26.41 16.72
C SER A 482 -12.90 -25.06 17.37
N PHE A 483 -12.88 -24.98 18.71
CA PHE A 483 -13.30 -23.78 19.44
C PHE A 483 -12.41 -22.54 19.18
N VAL A 484 -11.15 -22.71 18.75
CA VAL A 484 -10.29 -21.53 18.45
C VAL A 484 -10.78 -20.76 17.23
N TYR A 485 -11.48 -21.44 16.30
CA TYR A 485 -12.05 -20.79 15.12
C TYR A 485 -13.36 -20.06 15.42
N GLU A 486 -14.04 -20.38 16.54
CA GLU A 486 -15.36 -19.83 16.89
C GLU A 486 -15.33 -18.32 17.21
N ASP A 487 -14.14 -17.75 17.42
CA ASP A 487 -13.99 -16.33 17.74
C ASP A 487 -13.72 -15.44 16.51
N PHE A 488 -13.55 -16.02 15.32
CA PHE A 488 -13.18 -15.25 14.11
C PHE A 488 -14.16 -14.10 13.82
N ILE A 489 -15.46 -14.38 13.77
CA ILE A 489 -16.48 -13.34 13.53
C ILE A 489 -16.39 -12.23 14.57
N ASN A 490 -16.23 -12.55 15.85
CA ASN A 490 -16.13 -11.52 16.90
C ASN A 490 -14.85 -10.70 16.73
N LYS A 491 -13.72 -11.34 16.42
CA LYS A 491 -12.44 -10.68 16.19
C LYS A 491 -12.47 -9.79 14.96
N TYR A 492 -13.11 -10.23 13.88
CA TYR A 492 -13.32 -9.43 12.68
C TYR A 492 -14.18 -8.20 12.98
N LEU A 493 -15.30 -8.37 13.71
CA LEU A 493 -16.15 -7.24 14.09
C LEU A 493 -15.46 -6.30 15.08
N GLU A 494 -14.63 -6.82 16.00
CA GLU A 494 -13.82 -6.02 16.92
C GLU A 494 -12.73 -5.23 16.18
N TYR A 495 -11.99 -5.88 15.29
CA TYR A 495 -11.00 -5.24 14.42
C TYR A 495 -11.65 -4.12 13.61
N TYR A 496 -12.78 -4.41 13.00
CA TYR A 496 -13.51 -3.47 12.17
C TYR A 496 -14.06 -2.29 12.99
N HIS A 497 -14.63 -2.58 14.17
CA HIS A 497 -15.11 -1.59 15.14
C HIS A 497 -14.01 -0.64 15.62
N THR A 498 -12.82 -1.18 15.90
CA THR A 498 -11.69 -0.42 16.45
C THR A 498 -10.92 0.36 15.39
N THR A 499 -10.72 -0.25 14.21
CA THR A 499 -9.97 0.34 13.09
C THR A 499 -10.77 1.43 12.38
N TYR A 500 -12.09 1.30 12.35
CA TYR A 500 -12.98 2.29 11.73
C TYR A 500 -14.01 2.82 12.76
N PRO A 501 -13.61 3.71 13.69
CA PRO A 501 -14.56 4.42 14.57
C PRO A 501 -15.62 5.20 13.76
N ALA A 502 -15.27 5.51 12.50
CA ALA A 502 -16.10 6.08 11.46
C ALA A 502 -17.13 5.10 10.85
N TRP A 503 -17.20 3.83 11.22
CA TRP A 503 -18.19 2.86 10.69
C TRP A 503 -19.62 3.25 11.01
N ASN A 504 -19.77 3.80 12.21
CA ASN A 504 -20.87 4.63 12.67
C ASN A 504 -21.34 5.59 11.59
N THR A 505 -20.42 6.08 10.79
CA THR A 505 -20.58 7.29 10.06
C THR A 505 -21.12 7.08 8.64
N LYS A 506 -22.35 6.52 8.60
CA LYS A 506 -23.47 6.68 7.65
C LYS A 506 -23.05 6.86 6.15
N HIS A 507 -23.57 6.01 5.25
CA HIS A 507 -23.53 6.12 3.77
C HIS A 507 -22.37 5.47 3.00
N ALA A 508 -21.11 5.81 3.31
CA ALA A 508 -19.94 5.40 2.53
C ALA A 508 -19.81 3.88 2.27
N ILE A 509 -20.24 3.02 3.20
CA ILE A 509 -20.04 1.56 3.10
C ILE A 509 -21.35 0.84 2.79
N HIS A 510 -22.49 1.41 3.20
CA HIS A 510 -23.81 0.74 3.11
C HIS A 510 -24.46 0.87 1.73
N ARG A 511 -24.05 1.87 0.94
CA ARG A 511 -24.48 2.05 -0.46
C ARG A 511 -23.53 1.46 -1.48
N HIS A 512 -22.29 1.24 -1.04
CA HIS A 512 -21.22 0.65 -1.83
C HIS A 512 -20.90 -0.77 -1.39
N PHE A 513 -21.80 -1.35 -0.59
CA PHE A 513 -21.80 -2.76 -0.23
C PHE A 513 -20.41 -3.24 0.23
N GLY A 514 -19.84 -2.57 1.22
CA GLY A 514 -18.55 -2.99 1.78
C GLY A 514 -17.29 -2.39 1.15
N TYR A 515 -17.41 -1.59 0.09
CA TYR A 515 -16.29 -0.84 -0.49
C TYR A 515 -16.43 0.65 -0.24
N TYR A 516 -15.33 1.36 0.00
CA TYR A 516 -15.31 2.81 -0.03
C TYR A 516 -13.92 3.33 -0.43
N ASP A 517 -13.69 3.40 -1.74
CA ASP A 517 -12.46 3.87 -2.37
C ASP A 517 -11.98 5.24 -1.87
N PRO A 518 -12.85 6.25 -1.62
CA PRO A 518 -12.43 7.55 -1.09
C PRO A 518 -11.72 7.50 0.28
N ARG A 519 -11.80 6.38 1.02
CA ARG A 519 -11.03 6.12 2.25
C ARG A 519 -10.28 4.79 2.22
N ASP A 520 -10.20 4.15 1.06
CA ASP A 520 -9.53 2.87 0.88
C ASP A 520 -10.05 1.78 1.84
N ILE A 521 -11.35 1.81 2.14
CA ILE A 521 -12.01 0.81 2.98
C ILE A 521 -12.49 -0.32 2.08
N ASP A 522 -12.09 -1.54 2.41
CA ASP A 522 -12.53 -2.76 1.74
C ASP A 522 -12.77 -3.80 2.82
N ILE A 523 -14.03 -3.94 3.26
CA ILE A 523 -14.39 -4.83 4.38
C ILE A 523 -14.04 -6.29 4.09
N TYR A 524 -13.98 -6.64 2.80
CA TYR A 524 -13.70 -7.99 2.35
C TYR A 524 -12.20 -8.29 2.42
N TYR A 525 -11.39 -7.32 2.00
CA TYR A 525 -9.95 -7.36 2.22
C TYR A 525 -9.62 -7.33 3.72
N ASP A 526 -10.31 -6.55 4.54
CA ASP A 526 -10.09 -6.52 5.99
C ASP A 526 -10.38 -7.88 6.64
N ALA A 527 -11.40 -8.61 6.18
CA ALA A 527 -11.68 -9.96 6.66
C ALA A 527 -10.57 -10.95 6.32
N LYS A 528 -9.94 -10.80 5.13
CA LYS A 528 -8.70 -11.51 4.80
C LYS A 528 -7.59 -11.16 5.79
N VAL A 529 -7.31 -9.88 6.01
CA VAL A 529 -6.25 -9.42 6.94
C VAL A 529 -6.46 -9.98 8.35
N VAL A 530 -7.70 -9.95 8.86
CA VAL A 530 -8.02 -10.52 10.18
C VAL A 530 -7.86 -12.03 10.17
N ALA A 531 -8.40 -12.74 9.18
CA ALA A 531 -8.30 -14.19 9.12
C ALA A 531 -6.85 -14.66 9.09
N GLU A 532 -6.00 -14.01 8.29
CA GLU A 532 -4.57 -14.28 8.21
C GLU A 532 -3.86 -14.01 9.56
N GLY A 533 -4.25 -12.96 10.27
CA GLY A 533 -3.59 -12.46 11.46
C GLY A 533 -2.47 -11.46 11.11
N THR A 534 -2.47 -10.29 11.77
CA THR A 534 -1.50 -9.22 11.46
C THR A 534 -0.10 -9.54 11.98
N ASN A 535 0.00 -10.47 12.94
CA ASN A 535 1.23 -10.98 13.54
C ASN A 535 1.07 -12.47 13.96
N GLU A 536 2.13 -13.09 14.47
CA GLU A 536 2.19 -14.51 14.86
C GLU A 536 1.32 -14.87 16.10
N ASP A 537 0.77 -13.88 16.81
CA ASP A 537 -0.08 -14.08 17.99
C ASP A 537 -1.57 -13.89 17.70
N GLU A 538 -1.94 -13.72 16.43
CA GLU A 538 -3.31 -13.53 15.96
C GLU A 538 -3.79 -14.62 15.00
N MET A 539 -5.06 -14.99 15.14
CA MET A 539 -5.86 -15.77 14.18
C MET A 539 -5.14 -16.98 13.56
N LEU A 540 -5.13 -17.12 12.23
CA LEU A 540 -4.62 -18.34 11.56
C LEU A 540 -3.17 -18.62 11.90
N LYS A 541 -2.33 -17.58 11.93
CA LYS A 541 -0.92 -17.69 12.33
C LYS A 541 -0.80 -18.23 13.76
N LYS A 542 -1.56 -17.69 14.70
CA LYS A 542 -1.59 -18.18 16.09
C LYS A 542 -2.01 -19.64 16.20
N PHE A 543 -3.10 -20.02 15.52
CA PHE A 543 -3.70 -21.35 15.67
C PHE A 543 -2.82 -22.45 15.09
N THR A 544 -2.03 -22.11 14.06
CA THR A 544 -1.18 -23.06 13.36
C THR A 544 0.29 -22.96 13.74
N ARG A 545 0.69 -21.99 14.58
CA ARG A 545 2.07 -21.75 15.00
C ARG A 545 2.79 -23.01 15.50
N ASP A 546 2.16 -23.77 16.38
CA ASP A 546 2.80 -24.95 16.98
C ASP A 546 2.97 -26.08 15.96
N VAL A 547 1.99 -26.25 15.06
CA VAL A 547 2.03 -27.28 14.01
C VAL A 547 3.00 -26.89 12.90
N LYS A 548 3.08 -25.60 12.58
CA LYS A 548 4.09 -24.98 11.71
C LYS A 548 5.49 -25.24 12.27
N GLN A 549 5.70 -25.00 13.57
CA GLN A 549 6.97 -25.27 14.24
C GLN A 549 7.30 -26.77 14.26
N GLU A 550 6.30 -27.65 14.46
CA GLU A 550 6.51 -29.11 14.41
C GLU A 550 6.95 -29.56 13.01
N LEU A 551 6.33 -29.04 11.94
CA LEU A 551 6.77 -29.29 10.56
C LEU A 551 8.19 -28.78 10.31
N GLU A 552 8.48 -27.54 10.70
CA GLU A 552 9.82 -26.98 10.57
C GLU A 552 10.86 -27.81 11.33
N ASN A 553 10.54 -28.29 12.52
CA ASN A 553 11.43 -29.14 13.31
C ASN A 553 11.68 -30.48 12.62
N ILE A 554 10.65 -31.12 12.07
CA ILE A 554 10.80 -32.37 11.30
C ILE A 554 11.70 -32.16 10.09
N LEU A 555 11.50 -31.06 9.35
CA LEU A 555 12.35 -30.71 8.23
C LEU A 555 13.77 -30.42 8.73
N SER A 556 13.93 -29.60 9.77
CA SER A 556 15.22 -29.21 10.34
C SER A 556 16.03 -30.40 10.85
N GLU A 557 15.38 -31.43 11.40
CA GLU A 557 16.03 -32.68 11.78
C GLU A 557 16.75 -33.34 10.59
N LEU A 558 16.21 -33.27 9.37
CA LEU A 558 16.86 -33.78 8.15
C LEU A 558 18.17 -33.04 7.83
N THR A 559 18.30 -31.77 8.23
CA THR A 559 19.53 -30.96 8.11
C THR A 559 20.71 -31.58 8.84
N SER A 560 20.45 -32.20 10.00
CA SER A 560 21.49 -32.81 10.83
C SER A 560 22.03 -34.11 10.25
N VAL A 561 21.31 -34.70 9.29
CA VAL A 561 21.61 -36.02 8.72
C VAL A 561 22.52 -35.92 7.49
N ASN A 562 22.51 -34.80 6.75
CA ASN A 562 23.50 -34.58 5.71
C ASN A 562 23.81 -33.11 5.38
N GLU A 563 25.04 -32.88 4.95
CA GLU A 563 25.54 -31.61 4.44
C GLU A 563 24.91 -31.15 3.11
N SER A 564 24.53 -32.06 2.20
CA SER A 564 23.75 -31.77 0.99
C SER A 564 22.35 -31.25 1.35
N LEU A 565 21.77 -31.85 2.39
CA LEU A 565 20.52 -31.44 3.01
C LEU A 565 20.66 -30.14 3.82
N LYS A 566 21.86 -29.73 4.26
CA LYS A 566 22.06 -28.38 4.84
C LYS A 566 21.73 -27.24 3.89
N THR A 567 21.66 -27.51 2.58
CA THR A 567 21.22 -26.51 1.59
C THR A 567 19.81 -26.78 1.11
N LEU A 568 19.44 -28.03 0.85
CA LEU A 568 18.09 -28.38 0.41
C LEU A 568 17.04 -28.19 1.50
N ILE A 569 17.35 -28.50 2.75
CA ILE A 569 16.40 -28.42 3.85
C ILE A 569 16.10 -26.97 4.19
N PRO A 570 17.06 -26.03 4.26
CA PRO A 570 16.71 -24.62 4.32
C PRO A 570 15.90 -24.13 3.12
N GLU A 571 16.14 -24.63 1.90
CA GLU A 571 15.30 -24.31 0.74
C GLU A 571 13.92 -24.99 0.81
N LEU A 572 13.80 -26.19 1.37
CA LEU A 572 12.55 -26.91 1.58
C LEU A 572 11.77 -26.32 2.75
N ILE A 573 12.46 -25.79 3.75
CA ILE A 573 11.94 -25.00 4.86
C ILE A 573 11.47 -23.66 4.30
N LYS A 574 12.26 -22.99 3.45
CA LYS A 574 11.87 -21.76 2.75
C LYS A 574 10.66 -22.01 1.84
N GLU A 575 10.65 -23.10 1.09
CA GLU A 575 9.52 -23.54 0.27
C GLU A 575 8.33 -23.90 1.15
N PHE A 576 8.54 -24.55 2.31
CA PHE A 576 7.50 -24.79 3.30
C PHE A 576 6.95 -23.47 3.85
N TYR A 577 7.79 -22.49 4.15
CA TYR A 577 7.38 -21.17 4.59
C TYR A 577 6.62 -20.44 3.47
N ALA A 578 7.07 -20.54 2.22
CA ALA A 578 6.34 -20.00 1.06
C ALA A 578 5.00 -20.71 0.86
N LEU A 579 4.95 -22.04 1.00
CA LEU A 579 3.72 -22.84 0.97
C LEU A 579 2.81 -22.53 2.15
N TYR A 580 3.37 -22.23 3.32
CA TYR A 580 2.65 -21.82 4.51
C TYR A 580 2.06 -20.42 4.34
N ASP A 581 2.84 -19.48 3.80
CA ASP A 581 2.37 -18.15 3.45
C ASP A 581 1.30 -18.21 2.34
N ASP A 582 1.47 -19.09 1.35
CA ASP A 582 0.47 -19.41 0.32
C ASP A 582 -0.79 -20.01 0.95
N PHE A 583 -0.65 -20.92 1.90
CA PHE A 583 -1.76 -21.46 2.69
C PHE A 583 -2.50 -20.35 3.44
N VAL A 584 -1.79 -19.48 4.17
CA VAL A 584 -2.37 -18.36 4.91
C VAL A 584 -3.09 -17.42 3.95
N THR A 585 -2.44 -17.07 2.84
CA THR A 585 -2.99 -16.18 1.81
C THR A 585 -4.22 -16.79 1.14
N GLN A 586 -4.20 -18.08 0.78
CA GLN A 586 -5.32 -18.78 0.15
C GLN A 586 -6.52 -18.89 1.09
N VAL A 587 -6.29 -19.18 2.38
CA VAL A 587 -7.35 -19.16 3.38
C VAL A 587 -7.92 -17.75 3.49
N GLY A 588 -7.06 -16.73 3.59
CA GLY A 588 -7.48 -15.32 3.62
C GLY A 588 -8.30 -14.91 2.39
N GLU A 589 -7.87 -15.30 1.19
CA GLU A 589 -8.58 -15.05 -0.08
C GLU A 589 -9.92 -15.79 -0.15
N GLU A 590 -10.00 -17.02 0.35
CA GLU A 590 -11.27 -17.72 0.46
C GLU A 590 -12.21 -17.06 1.47
N ILE A 591 -11.69 -16.50 2.56
CA ILE A 591 -12.49 -15.69 3.49
C ILE A 591 -12.98 -14.42 2.82
N ASP A 592 -12.12 -13.66 2.15
CA ASP A 592 -12.48 -12.49 1.35
C ASP A 592 -13.59 -12.84 0.34
N ASN A 593 -13.37 -13.88 -0.47
CA ASN A 593 -14.35 -14.33 -1.47
C ASN A 593 -15.64 -14.87 -0.86
N LYS A 594 -15.58 -15.59 0.27
CA LYS A 594 -16.78 -16.06 0.97
C LYS A 594 -17.55 -14.89 1.54
N LEU A 595 -16.86 -13.90 2.10
CA LEU A 595 -17.48 -12.70 2.62
C LEU A 595 -18.11 -11.89 1.50
N LYS A 596 -17.43 -11.74 0.35
CA LYS A 596 -18.03 -11.19 -0.88
C LYS A 596 -19.29 -11.96 -1.24
N SER A 597 -19.24 -13.27 -1.36
CA SER A 597 -20.42 -14.06 -1.72
C SER A 597 -21.59 -13.91 -0.74
N LYS A 598 -21.32 -13.77 0.57
CA LYS A 598 -22.34 -13.62 1.61
C LYS A 598 -22.92 -12.21 1.68
N LEU A 599 -22.06 -11.21 1.56
CA LEU A 599 -22.43 -9.81 1.72
C LEU A 599 -22.43 -9.08 0.37
N SER A 600 -22.47 -9.78 -0.76
CA SER A 600 -22.32 -9.14 -2.07
C SER A 600 -23.46 -8.15 -2.33
N PRO A 601 -23.18 -7.04 -3.04
CA PRO A 601 -24.23 -6.25 -3.65
C PRO A 601 -25.13 -7.10 -4.54
N PRO A 602 -26.42 -6.77 -4.65
CA PRO A 602 -27.23 -7.27 -5.76
C PRO A 602 -26.68 -6.76 -7.10
N ILE A 603 -26.59 -7.63 -8.11
CA ILE A 603 -26.02 -7.31 -9.44
C ILE A 603 -26.98 -6.44 -10.26
N SER A 604 -28.25 -6.41 -9.85
CA SER A 604 -29.32 -5.60 -10.42
C SER A 604 -30.12 -4.92 -9.29
N PRO A 605 -30.66 -3.70 -9.47
CA PRO A 605 -31.59 -3.07 -8.52
C PRO A 605 -32.89 -3.87 -8.27
N SER A 606 -33.10 -5.00 -8.95
CA SER A 606 -34.19 -5.96 -8.73
C SER A 606 -33.84 -7.16 -7.85
N GLU A 607 -32.57 -7.33 -7.46
CA GLU A 607 -32.15 -8.37 -6.52
C GLU A 607 -32.12 -7.79 -5.10
N ASP A 608 -32.86 -8.41 -4.19
CA ASP A 608 -33.06 -7.90 -2.83
C ASP A 608 -32.14 -8.63 -1.84
N SER A 609 -31.06 -7.98 -1.38
CA SER A 609 -30.29 -8.49 -0.24
C SER A 609 -30.98 -8.11 1.08
N GLU A 610 -31.58 -9.08 1.76
CA GLU A 610 -32.20 -8.85 3.08
C GLU A 610 -31.18 -8.34 4.12
N PHE A 611 -29.93 -8.78 4.04
CA PHE A 611 -28.82 -8.27 4.85
C PHE A 611 -28.65 -6.77 4.68
N TRP A 612 -28.38 -6.30 3.46
CA TRP A 612 -28.16 -4.88 3.20
C TRP A 612 -29.42 -4.07 3.47
N LYS A 613 -30.61 -4.62 3.20
CA LYS A 613 -31.88 -3.97 3.59
C LYS A 613 -32.01 -3.83 5.10
N ALA A 614 -31.72 -4.87 5.87
CA ALA A 614 -31.77 -4.82 7.33
C ALA A 614 -30.75 -3.82 7.88
N LEU A 615 -29.55 -3.80 7.32
CA LEU A 615 -28.48 -2.87 7.65
C LEU A 615 -28.86 -1.41 7.33
N ILE A 616 -29.44 -1.18 6.15
CA ILE A 616 -29.95 0.13 5.72
C ILE A 616 -31.15 0.55 6.59
N ALA A 617 -32.06 -0.38 6.92
CA ALA A 617 -33.27 -0.13 7.71
C ALA A 617 -32.97 0.13 9.19
N GLU A 618 -31.79 -0.24 9.69
CA GLU A 618 -31.33 0.15 11.03
C GLU A 618 -31.08 1.67 11.13
N LYS A 619 -31.00 2.35 9.99
CA LYS A 619 -30.96 3.82 9.91
C LYS A 619 -32.31 4.41 10.34
N GLY A 620 -32.26 5.32 11.32
CA GLY A 620 -33.42 6.14 11.70
C GLY A 620 -34.44 5.46 12.59
N LYS A 621 -34.22 4.21 13.02
CA LYS A 621 -35.03 3.57 14.05
C LYS A 621 -34.87 4.27 15.40
N GLU A 622 -35.99 4.48 16.10
CA GLU A 622 -35.99 4.85 17.51
C GLU A 622 -35.41 3.70 18.34
N ARG A 623 -34.38 3.98 19.14
CA ARG A 623 -33.66 2.97 19.94
C ARG A 623 -34.13 2.95 21.37
N LYS A 624 -34.15 1.76 21.98
CA LYS A 624 -34.41 1.63 23.41
C LYS A 624 -33.19 2.07 24.21
N LYS A 625 -33.41 2.45 25.47
CA LYS A 625 -32.34 2.87 26.38
C LYS A 625 -31.31 1.74 26.54
N GLY A 626 -30.08 1.99 26.09
CA GLY A 626 -28.95 1.04 26.16
C GLY A 626 -28.60 0.33 24.86
N GLU A 627 -29.43 0.45 23.81
CA GLU A 627 -29.09 -0.03 22.46
C GLU A 627 -28.27 1.03 21.72
N THR A 628 -27.18 0.59 21.09
CA THR A 628 -26.36 1.43 20.21
C THR A 628 -26.51 0.98 18.77
N PHE A 629 -26.50 1.92 17.82
CA PHE A 629 -26.47 1.66 16.39
C PHE A 629 -25.33 0.71 16.07
N THR A 630 -24.14 0.98 16.60
CA THR A 630 -22.95 0.16 16.41
C THR A 630 -23.19 -1.28 16.86
N GLY A 631 -23.78 -1.47 18.05
CA GLY A 631 -24.13 -2.80 18.56
C GLY A 631 -25.12 -3.51 17.65
N ASN A 632 -26.16 -2.82 17.18
CA ASN A 632 -27.14 -3.39 16.27
C ASN A 632 -26.54 -3.73 14.90
N VAL A 633 -25.63 -2.91 14.36
CA VAL A 633 -24.93 -3.20 13.10
C VAL A 633 -24.00 -4.40 13.27
N CYS A 634 -23.20 -4.46 14.35
CA CYS A 634 -22.41 -5.65 14.69
C CYS A 634 -23.29 -6.89 14.76
N GLU A 635 -24.47 -6.81 15.38
CA GLU A 635 -25.42 -7.92 15.48
C GLU A 635 -25.99 -8.32 14.12
N ILE A 636 -26.30 -7.38 13.22
CA ILE A 636 -26.77 -7.68 11.86
C ILE A 636 -25.66 -8.39 11.07
N PHE A 637 -24.43 -7.87 11.11
CA PHE A 637 -23.28 -8.56 10.52
C PHE A 637 -23.10 -9.94 11.14
N LYS A 638 -23.04 -10.04 12.46
CA LYS A 638 -22.85 -11.32 13.16
C LYS A 638 -23.88 -12.36 12.73
N ARG A 639 -25.17 -11.99 12.72
CA ARG A 639 -26.26 -12.86 12.25
C ARG A 639 -26.03 -13.31 10.82
N GLU A 640 -25.71 -12.41 9.91
CA GLU A 640 -25.48 -12.76 8.50
C GLU A 640 -24.26 -13.67 8.30
N LEU A 641 -23.19 -13.41 9.06
CA LEU A 641 -21.98 -14.20 9.04
C LEU A 641 -22.19 -15.58 9.67
N GLU A 642 -23.12 -15.72 10.62
CA GLU A 642 -23.50 -16.98 11.23
C GLU A 642 -24.57 -17.76 10.42
N PHE A 643 -25.38 -17.08 9.61
CA PHE A 643 -26.52 -17.64 8.88
C PHE A 643 -26.11 -18.51 7.69
N GLU A 644 -26.81 -19.66 7.51
CA GLU A 644 -26.70 -20.69 6.44
C GLU A 644 -25.33 -21.33 6.17
N THR A 645 -24.23 -20.59 6.27
CA THR A 645 -22.85 -21.06 6.29
C THR A 645 -22.10 -20.25 7.32
N ASN A 646 -22.08 -20.71 8.57
CA ASN A 646 -21.37 -20.01 9.63
C ASN A 646 -19.92 -19.75 9.22
N LEU A 647 -19.51 -18.48 9.20
CA LEU A 647 -18.21 -18.08 8.66
C LEU A 647 -17.04 -18.61 9.50
N ASN A 648 -17.22 -18.81 10.81
CA ASN A 648 -16.23 -19.49 11.65
C ASN A 648 -16.05 -20.95 11.19
N LYS A 649 -17.16 -21.64 10.89
CA LYS A 649 -17.10 -23.02 10.43
C LYS A 649 -16.52 -23.12 9.03
N PHE A 650 -16.83 -22.16 8.16
CA PHE A 650 -16.20 -22.03 6.85
C PHE A 650 -14.69 -21.81 7.00
N PHE A 651 -14.28 -20.86 7.84
CA PHE A 651 -12.87 -20.60 8.15
C PHE A 651 -12.13 -21.84 8.65
N GLN A 652 -12.73 -22.61 9.56
CA GLN A 652 -12.20 -23.88 10.01
C GLN A 652 -12.03 -24.87 8.84
N ASN A 653 -13.09 -25.12 8.07
CA ASN A 653 -13.06 -26.12 6.98
C ASN A 653 -12.05 -25.75 5.89
N THR A 654 -12.04 -24.49 5.47
CA THR A 654 -11.09 -23.93 4.50
C THR A 654 -9.66 -24.05 5.02
N THR A 655 -9.42 -23.75 6.30
CA THR A 655 -8.12 -23.92 6.95
C THR A 655 -7.68 -25.38 6.93
N GLU A 656 -8.52 -26.31 7.36
CA GLU A 656 -8.21 -27.74 7.38
C GLU A 656 -7.97 -28.30 5.95
N GLU A 657 -8.74 -27.86 4.97
CA GLU A 657 -8.59 -28.27 3.57
C GLU A 657 -7.27 -27.79 2.97
N HIS A 658 -6.95 -26.49 3.10
CA HIS A 658 -5.70 -25.95 2.57
C HIS A 658 -4.48 -26.42 3.34
N TRP A 659 -4.59 -26.65 4.63
CA TRP A 659 -3.54 -27.31 5.40
C TRP A 659 -3.26 -28.72 4.85
N LYS A 660 -4.31 -29.50 4.58
CA LYS A 660 -4.16 -30.83 3.97
C LYS A 660 -3.50 -30.74 2.58
N LYS A 661 -3.83 -29.73 1.77
CA LYS A 661 -3.17 -29.48 0.47
C LYS A 661 -1.70 -29.10 0.68
N LEU A 662 -1.37 -28.24 1.64
CA LEU A 662 -0.01 -27.90 2.02
C LEU A 662 0.78 -29.16 2.40
N VAL A 663 0.26 -30.00 3.30
CA VAL A 663 0.95 -31.22 3.72
C VAL A 663 1.12 -32.21 2.55
N ILE A 664 0.14 -32.31 1.65
CA ILE A 664 0.29 -33.11 0.42
C ILE A 664 1.36 -32.53 -0.51
N LYS A 665 1.42 -31.20 -0.68
CA LYS A 665 2.48 -30.54 -1.45
C LYS A 665 3.85 -30.83 -0.81
N ILE A 666 3.93 -30.82 0.53
CA ILE A 666 5.15 -31.19 1.25
C ILE A 666 5.52 -32.67 1.00
N LEU A 667 4.57 -33.60 1.17
CA LEU A 667 4.80 -35.03 0.96
C LEU A 667 5.18 -35.39 -0.49
N LYS A 668 4.69 -34.64 -1.47
CA LYS A 668 5.12 -34.79 -2.87
C LYS A 668 6.61 -34.56 -3.04
N PHE A 669 7.25 -33.69 -2.23
CA PHE A 669 8.71 -33.53 -2.24
C PHE A 669 9.44 -34.85 -1.96
N PHE A 670 8.77 -35.74 -1.25
CA PHE A 670 9.22 -37.06 -0.89
C PHE A 670 8.64 -38.16 -1.80
N GLY A 671 8.19 -37.85 -3.01
CA GLY A 671 7.71 -38.85 -3.97
C GLY A 671 6.54 -39.73 -3.49
N GLN A 672 5.74 -39.23 -2.54
CA GLN A 672 4.51 -39.85 -2.03
C GLN A 672 3.25 -39.34 -2.73
#